data_AF-G3I2X9-F1
#
_entry.id   AF-G3I2X9-F1
#
_cell.length_a   1.000
_cell.length_b   1.000
_cell.length_c   1.000
_cell.angle_alpha   90.00
_cell.angle_beta   90.00
_cell.angle_gamma   90.00
#
_symmetry.space_group_name_H-M   'P 1'
#
loop_
_entity.id
_entity.type
_entity.pdbx_description
1 polymer ?
#
loop_
_entity_poly.entity_id
_entity_poly.type
_entity_poly.pdbx_seq_one_letter_code
_entity_poly.pdbx_strand_id
1 'polypeptide(L)'
;MNLDSLSLALSQISYLVDNLTKKNYRASQQEIQHIVNRHGPEADRHLLRCLFSHVDFSGDGKSSGKDFHQTQFLIQECASLITKPNFISTLSYAIDNPLHYQKSLKPAPHLFAQLSKVLKLSKVQEVIFGLALLNSSSSDLRGFAAQFIKQKLPDLLRSYIDADVSGNQEGGFQDIAIEVLHLLLSHLLFGQKGAFGVGQEQIDAFLKTLRRDFPQERCPVVLAPLLYPEKRDILMDRILPDSGGVAKTMMESSLADFMQEVGYGFCASIEECRNIIMQFGVREVTAAQVARVLGMMARTHSGLTDGIPLQSISAPGSGIWSDGKDKSEGAQAHTWNVEVLIDVLKELNPSLNFKEVTYELDHPGFQIRDSKGLHNVVYGIQRGLGMEVFPVDFIYRPWKHAEGQLSFIQHSLINPEVFCFADYPCHTVATDILKAPPEDDNREIATWKSLDLIESLLRLAEVGQYEQVKQLFSFPIKHCPDMLVLALLQINTSWHTLRHELISTLMPIFLGNHPNSAIILHYAWHGQGQSPSIRQLIMHAMAEWYMRGEQYDQAKLSRILDVAQDLKALSMLLNGTPFAFVIDLAALASRREYLKLDKWLTDKIREHGEPFIQACMTFLKRRCPSILGGLAPEKDQPKSAQLPAETLATMLACLQACAG
;
A
#
# COMPACT_ATOMS: atom_id res chain seq x y z
N MET A 1 -4.18 36.22 1.08
CA MET A 1 -5.22 35.28 1.56
C MET A 1 -5.16 34.06 0.66
N ASN A 2 -4.49 32.99 1.11
CA ASN A 2 -4.39 31.74 0.35
C ASN A 2 -5.64 30.91 0.64
N LEU A 3 -6.65 31.00 -0.21
CA LEU A 3 -7.76 30.05 -0.18
C LEU A 3 -7.22 28.71 -0.67
N ASP A 4 -7.35 27.67 0.16
CA ASP A 4 -7.01 26.29 -0.18
C ASP A 4 -7.74 25.91 -1.50
N SER A 5 -7.03 25.25 -2.41
CA SER A 5 -7.54 24.86 -3.73
C SER A 5 -8.88 24.10 -3.65
N LEU A 6 -9.06 23.30 -2.60
CA LEU A 6 -10.31 22.60 -2.32
C LEU A 6 -11.43 23.56 -1.89
N SER A 7 -11.14 24.53 -1.03
CA SER A 7 -12.14 25.51 -0.56
C SER A 7 -12.72 26.34 -1.72
N LEU A 8 -11.89 26.69 -2.71
CA LEU A 8 -12.33 27.35 -3.93
C LEU A 8 -13.24 26.43 -4.76
N ALA A 9 -12.84 25.18 -4.95
CA ALA A 9 -13.64 24.18 -5.67
C ALA A 9 -15.02 23.95 -5.03
N LEU A 10 -15.09 23.84 -3.70
CA LEU A 10 -16.35 23.69 -2.97
C LEU A 10 -17.24 24.93 -3.10
N SER A 11 -16.65 26.13 -3.07
CA SER A 11 -17.38 27.38 -3.28
C SER A 11 -17.96 27.49 -4.70
N GLN A 12 -17.21 27.02 -5.70
CA GLN A 12 -17.63 26.97 -7.10
C GLN A 12 -18.78 25.98 -7.31
N ILE A 13 -18.74 24.81 -6.68
CA ILE A 13 -19.87 23.86 -6.69
C ILE A 13 -21.12 24.51 -6.10
N SER A 14 -21.01 25.16 -4.94
CA SER A 14 -22.14 25.86 -4.32
C SER A 14 -22.74 26.92 -5.25
N TYR A 15 -21.89 27.72 -5.90
CA TYR A 15 -22.32 28.77 -6.83
C TYR A 15 -23.00 28.20 -8.09
N LEU A 16 -22.45 27.14 -8.66
CA LEU A 16 -23.01 26.51 -9.86
C LEU A 16 -24.38 25.87 -9.56
N VAL A 17 -24.55 25.25 -8.39
CA VAL A 17 -25.82 24.64 -7.97
C VAL A 17 -26.91 25.70 -7.70
N ASP A 18 -26.56 26.80 -7.02
CA ASP A 18 -27.51 27.89 -6.72
C ASP A 18 -28.03 28.54 -8.01
N ASN A 19 -27.17 28.69 -9.02
CA ASN A 19 -27.51 29.34 -10.29
C ASN A 19 -27.98 28.38 -11.40
N LEU A 20 -28.44 27.16 -11.06
CA LEU A 20 -28.93 26.21 -12.06
C LEU A 20 -30.22 26.70 -12.73
N THR A 21 -30.18 26.80 -14.06
CA THR A 21 -31.30 27.19 -14.92
C THR A 21 -31.36 26.30 -16.16
N LYS A 22 -32.47 26.33 -16.90
CA LYS A 22 -32.62 25.60 -18.16
C LYS A 22 -31.50 25.89 -19.18
N LYS A 23 -30.95 27.12 -19.19
CA LYS A 23 -29.95 27.57 -20.18
C LYS A 23 -28.54 27.05 -19.87
N ASN A 24 -28.15 27.03 -18.60
CA ASN A 24 -26.80 26.62 -18.18
C ASN A 24 -26.74 25.17 -17.66
N TYR A 25 -27.87 24.49 -17.49
CA TYR A 25 -27.97 23.13 -16.90
C TYR A 25 -26.86 22.17 -17.35
N ARG A 26 -26.70 21.95 -18.67
CA ARG A 26 -25.67 21.02 -19.19
C ARG A 26 -24.24 21.49 -18.94
N ALA A 27 -23.99 22.79 -19.06
CA ALA A 27 -22.65 23.36 -18.86
C ALA A 27 -22.25 23.30 -17.38
N SER A 28 -23.14 23.74 -16.49
CA SER A 28 -22.95 23.66 -15.04
C SER A 28 -22.78 22.21 -14.58
N GLN A 29 -23.54 21.27 -15.13
CA GLN A 29 -23.38 19.84 -14.82
C GLN A 29 -22.01 19.29 -15.23
N GLN A 30 -21.53 19.60 -16.45
CA GLN A 30 -20.21 19.16 -16.91
C GLN A 30 -19.08 19.75 -16.07
N GLU A 31 -19.19 21.04 -15.72
CA GLU A 31 -18.22 21.73 -14.89
C GLU A 31 -18.18 21.17 -13.47
N ILE A 32 -19.34 20.96 -12.85
CA ILE A 32 -19.45 20.30 -11.54
C ILE A 32 -18.82 18.90 -11.59
N GLN A 33 -19.11 18.09 -12.62
CA GLN A 33 -18.53 16.76 -12.76
C GLN A 33 -17.00 16.81 -12.91
N HIS A 34 -16.47 17.79 -13.63
CA HIS A 34 -15.02 18.00 -13.76
C HIS A 34 -14.37 18.32 -12.40
N ILE A 35 -15.00 19.19 -11.60
CA ILE A 35 -14.53 19.53 -10.26
C ILE A 35 -14.59 18.31 -9.35
N VAL A 36 -15.69 17.56 -9.35
CA VAL A 36 -15.85 16.34 -8.55
C VAL A 36 -14.81 15.29 -8.93
N ASN A 37 -14.55 15.06 -10.22
CA ASN A 37 -13.53 14.12 -10.68
C ASN A 37 -12.11 14.53 -10.25
N ARG A 38 -11.83 15.83 -10.16
CA ARG A 38 -10.52 16.36 -9.76
C ARG A 38 -10.27 16.33 -8.25
N HIS A 39 -11.30 16.59 -7.46
CA HIS A 39 -11.19 16.73 -5.99
C HIS A 39 -11.72 15.51 -5.22
N GLY A 40 -12.30 14.53 -5.91
CA GLY A 40 -12.65 13.23 -5.37
C GLY A 40 -13.89 13.26 -4.43
N PRO A 41 -13.95 12.35 -3.44
CA PRO A 41 -15.17 12.08 -2.68
C PRO A 41 -15.65 13.23 -1.80
N GLU A 42 -14.77 14.16 -1.41
CA GLU A 42 -15.13 15.33 -0.60
C GLU A 42 -15.98 16.33 -1.40
N ALA A 43 -15.62 16.55 -2.67
CA ALA A 43 -16.40 17.39 -3.58
C ALA A 43 -17.75 16.75 -3.94
N ASP A 44 -17.78 15.42 -4.14
CA ASP A 44 -19.01 14.65 -4.36
C ASP A 44 -19.99 14.77 -3.18
N ARG A 45 -19.45 14.64 -1.95
CA ARG A 45 -20.23 14.81 -0.72
C ARG A 45 -20.77 16.23 -0.55
N HIS A 46 -19.97 17.24 -0.86
CA HIS A 46 -20.41 18.64 -0.81
C HIS A 46 -21.45 18.97 -1.89
N LEU A 47 -21.31 18.44 -3.10
CA LEU A 47 -22.32 18.57 -4.17
C LEU A 47 -23.68 18.04 -3.71
N LEU A 48 -23.72 16.82 -3.16
CA LEU A 48 -24.94 16.23 -2.64
C LEU A 48 -25.54 17.05 -1.50
N ARG A 49 -24.71 17.52 -0.56
CA ARG A 49 -25.14 18.44 0.49
C ARG A 49 -25.78 19.71 -0.07
N CYS A 50 -25.17 20.33 -1.08
CA CYS A 50 -25.72 21.51 -1.76
C CYS A 50 -27.07 21.19 -2.41
N LEU A 51 -27.18 20.11 -3.18
CA LEU A 51 -28.41 19.74 -3.87
C LEU A 51 -29.55 19.44 -2.88
N PHE A 52 -29.31 18.63 -1.85
CA PHE A 52 -30.28 18.37 -0.79
C PHE A 52 -30.70 19.63 -0.03
N SER A 53 -29.84 20.66 0.04
CA SER A 53 -30.17 21.90 0.74
C SER A 53 -31.01 22.88 -0.09
N HIS A 54 -30.95 22.83 -1.41
CA HIS A 54 -31.71 23.74 -2.30
C HIS A 54 -33.08 23.20 -2.71
N VAL A 55 -33.31 21.88 -2.61
CA VAL A 55 -34.57 21.23 -2.96
C VAL A 55 -35.57 21.35 -1.81
N ASP A 56 -36.81 21.74 -2.10
CA ASP A 56 -37.88 21.80 -1.11
C ASP A 56 -38.67 20.48 -1.07
N PHE A 57 -38.60 19.78 0.07
CA PHE A 57 -39.29 18.51 0.29
C PHE A 57 -40.70 18.66 0.87
N SER A 58 -41.18 19.89 1.13
CA SER A 58 -42.49 20.12 1.74
C SER A 58 -43.68 20.02 0.76
N GLY A 59 -43.43 20.02 -0.55
CA GLY A 59 -44.46 20.05 -1.59
C GLY A 59 -45.01 18.68 -2.05
N ASP A 60 -46.04 18.70 -2.91
CA ASP A 60 -46.77 17.53 -3.42
C ASP A 60 -46.01 16.66 -4.46
N GLY A 61 -44.68 16.77 -4.55
CA GLY A 61 -43.86 16.02 -5.51
C GLY A 61 -43.99 16.46 -6.98
N LYS A 62 -44.85 17.45 -7.28
CA LYS A 62 -44.91 18.12 -8.58
C LYS A 62 -43.86 19.22 -8.61
N SER A 63 -42.63 18.88 -8.99
CA SER A 63 -41.53 19.83 -9.14
C SER A 63 -41.84 20.84 -10.26
N SER A 64 -42.52 21.94 -9.95
CA SER A 64 -42.75 23.08 -10.84
C SER A 64 -42.29 24.40 -10.20
N GLY A 65 -41.55 24.30 -9.08
CA GLY A 65 -41.02 25.42 -8.31
C GLY A 65 -39.70 25.98 -8.87
N LYS A 66 -39.14 26.96 -8.16
CA LYS A 66 -37.86 27.61 -8.49
C LYS A 66 -36.67 26.65 -8.48
N ASP A 67 -36.80 25.53 -7.77
CA ASP A 67 -35.82 24.48 -7.53
C ASP A 67 -35.96 23.29 -8.51
N PHE A 68 -36.74 23.43 -9.59
CA PHE A 68 -36.99 22.33 -10.54
C PHE A 68 -35.69 21.72 -11.10
N HIS A 69 -34.74 22.55 -11.52
CA HIS A 69 -33.50 22.07 -12.12
C HIS A 69 -32.58 21.39 -11.09
N GLN A 70 -32.52 21.93 -9.88
CA GLN A 70 -31.82 21.35 -8.73
C GLN A 70 -32.44 19.99 -8.37
N THR A 71 -33.77 19.90 -8.39
CA THR A 71 -34.50 18.64 -8.14
C THR A 71 -34.20 17.60 -9.22
N GLN A 72 -34.23 17.99 -10.51
CA GLN A 72 -33.88 17.07 -11.60
C GLN A 72 -32.42 16.58 -11.50
N PHE A 73 -31.50 17.48 -11.15
CA PHE A 73 -30.10 17.10 -10.98
C PHE A 73 -29.90 16.19 -9.76
N LEU A 74 -30.57 16.48 -8.64
CA LEU A 74 -30.55 15.62 -7.47
C LEU A 74 -31.10 14.21 -7.77
N ILE A 75 -32.18 14.08 -8.55
CA ILE A 75 -32.70 12.77 -8.98
C ILE A 75 -31.63 11.99 -9.75
N GLN A 76 -30.95 12.64 -10.69
CA GLN A 76 -29.89 12.02 -11.49
C GLN A 76 -28.70 11.59 -10.62
N GLU A 77 -28.23 12.47 -9.72
CA GLU A 77 -27.12 12.16 -8.82
C GLU A 77 -27.48 11.05 -7.83
N CYS A 78 -28.69 11.05 -7.28
CA CYS A 78 -29.17 9.97 -6.42
C CYS A 78 -29.20 8.62 -7.16
N ALA A 79 -29.59 8.59 -8.44
CA ALA A 79 -29.57 7.35 -9.22
C ALA A 79 -28.15 6.79 -9.42
N SER A 80 -27.16 7.69 -9.64
CA SER A 80 -25.74 7.33 -9.74
C SER A 80 -25.14 6.91 -8.39
N LEU A 81 -25.46 7.66 -7.33
CA LEU A 81 -24.89 7.53 -6.00
C LEU A 81 -25.10 6.14 -5.38
N ILE A 82 -26.24 5.51 -5.63
CA ILE A 82 -26.57 4.19 -5.05
C ILE A 82 -25.54 3.11 -5.43
N THR A 83 -24.90 3.25 -6.59
CA THR A 83 -23.86 2.30 -7.07
C THR A 83 -22.47 2.61 -6.54
N LYS A 84 -22.26 3.76 -5.88
CA LYS A 84 -20.95 4.17 -5.36
C LYS A 84 -20.70 3.53 -3.98
N PRO A 85 -19.45 3.12 -3.66
CA PRO A 85 -19.12 2.45 -2.39
C PRO A 85 -19.31 3.36 -1.16
N ASN A 86 -19.26 4.68 -1.32
CA ASN A 86 -19.45 5.67 -0.25
C ASN A 86 -20.92 6.09 -0.04
N PHE A 87 -21.89 5.48 -0.75
CA PHE A 87 -23.32 5.83 -0.73
C PHE A 87 -23.87 6.12 0.68
N ILE A 88 -23.72 5.16 1.61
CA ILE A 88 -24.28 5.24 2.97
C ILE A 88 -23.77 6.47 3.72
N SER A 89 -22.44 6.69 3.65
CA SER A 89 -21.78 7.79 4.35
C SER A 89 -22.14 9.15 3.75
N THR A 90 -22.21 9.23 2.41
CA THR A 90 -22.46 10.47 1.69
C THR A 90 -23.92 10.92 1.82
N LEU A 91 -24.87 9.99 1.70
CA LEU A 91 -26.29 10.27 1.86
C LEU A 91 -26.63 10.69 3.30
N SER A 92 -26.15 9.92 4.28
CA SER A 92 -26.37 10.24 5.71
C SER A 92 -25.80 11.61 6.06
N TYR A 93 -24.58 11.92 5.60
CA TYR A 93 -23.97 13.22 5.86
C TYR A 93 -24.75 14.39 5.24
N ALA A 94 -25.21 14.25 3.99
CA ALA A 94 -25.93 15.31 3.29
C ALA A 94 -27.28 15.64 3.95
N ILE A 95 -27.97 14.63 4.48
CA ILE A 95 -29.27 14.80 5.17
C ILE A 95 -29.07 15.28 6.62
N ASP A 96 -28.02 14.84 7.30
CA ASP A 96 -27.73 15.24 8.68
C ASP A 96 -27.19 16.67 8.79
N ASN A 97 -26.47 17.14 7.75
CA ASN A 97 -25.79 18.45 7.75
C ASN A 97 -26.29 19.38 6.63
N PRO A 98 -27.60 19.72 6.58
CA PRO A 98 -28.11 20.64 5.56
C PRO A 98 -27.51 22.06 5.73
N LEU A 99 -27.49 22.85 4.66
CA LEU A 99 -27.07 24.25 4.70
C LEU A 99 -28.13 25.11 5.41
N HIS A 100 -27.71 26.22 6.01
CA HIS A 100 -28.52 27.01 6.96
C HIS A 100 -29.89 27.51 6.45
N TYR A 101 -30.08 27.61 5.14
CA TYR A 101 -31.33 28.05 4.53
C TYR A 101 -32.36 26.92 4.32
N GLN A 102 -31.95 25.64 4.48
CA GLN A 102 -32.83 24.50 4.29
C GLN A 102 -33.74 24.30 5.51
N LYS A 103 -35.05 24.23 5.27
CA LYS A 103 -36.08 24.16 6.33
C LYS A 103 -36.94 22.90 6.26
N SER A 104 -36.96 22.21 5.12
CA SER A 104 -37.83 21.06 4.85
C SER A 104 -37.22 19.71 5.29
N LEU A 105 -35.89 19.56 5.25
CA LEU A 105 -35.16 18.37 5.69
C LEU A 105 -34.98 18.31 7.23
N LYS A 106 -36.09 18.20 7.96
CA LYS A 106 -36.06 17.96 9.41
C LYS A 106 -36.55 16.54 9.73
N PRO A 107 -36.01 15.87 10.76
CA PRO A 107 -36.49 14.56 11.18
C PRO A 107 -37.99 14.61 11.49
N ALA A 108 -38.79 14.02 10.61
CA ALA A 108 -40.24 13.98 10.73
C ALA A 108 -40.77 12.63 10.20
N PRO A 109 -41.92 12.14 10.72
CA PRO A 109 -42.45 10.83 10.32
C PRO A 109 -42.78 10.73 8.82
N HIS A 110 -43.13 11.86 8.19
CA HIS A 110 -43.53 11.94 6.78
C HIS A 110 -42.37 12.28 5.84
N LEU A 111 -41.16 12.53 6.36
CA LEU A 111 -39.99 12.94 5.58
C LEU A 111 -39.66 11.91 4.50
N PHE A 112 -39.64 10.61 4.84
CA PHE A 112 -39.30 9.54 3.90
C PHE A 112 -40.32 9.42 2.75
N ALA A 113 -41.60 9.63 3.05
CA ALA A 113 -42.65 9.64 2.03
C ALA A 113 -42.53 10.85 1.10
N GLN A 114 -42.10 12.00 1.62
CA GLN A 114 -41.80 13.19 0.82
C GLN A 114 -40.54 13.02 -0.03
N LEU A 115 -39.46 12.51 0.56
CA LEU A 115 -38.21 12.18 -0.15
C LEU A 115 -38.48 11.23 -1.32
N SER A 116 -39.24 10.16 -1.09
CA SER A 116 -39.62 9.22 -2.15
C SER A 116 -40.39 9.90 -3.29
N LYS A 117 -41.39 10.71 -2.96
CA LYS A 117 -42.20 11.43 -3.97
C LYS A 117 -41.39 12.43 -4.78
N VAL A 118 -40.53 13.22 -4.13
CA VAL A 118 -39.72 14.27 -4.78
C VAL A 118 -38.61 13.64 -5.63
N LEU A 119 -37.92 12.64 -5.10
CA LEU A 119 -36.84 11.95 -5.80
C LEU A 119 -37.33 10.90 -6.81
N LYS A 120 -38.63 10.62 -6.84
CA LYS A 120 -39.26 9.59 -7.67
C LYS A 120 -38.60 8.23 -7.50
N LEU A 121 -38.36 7.84 -6.25
CA LEU A 121 -37.69 6.58 -5.92
C LEU A 121 -38.55 5.38 -6.31
N SER A 122 -37.93 4.35 -6.88
CA SER A 122 -38.57 3.04 -7.03
C SER A 122 -38.77 2.36 -5.67
N LYS A 123 -39.65 1.35 -5.60
CA LYS A 123 -39.88 0.58 -4.35
C LYS A 123 -38.58 0.03 -3.74
N VAL A 124 -37.62 -0.39 -4.58
CA VAL A 124 -36.31 -0.88 -4.12
C VAL A 124 -35.44 0.27 -3.62
N GLN A 125 -35.40 1.39 -4.33
CA GLN A 125 -34.64 2.57 -3.91
C GLN A 125 -35.17 3.16 -2.59
N GLU A 126 -36.49 3.14 -2.34
CA GLU A 126 -37.08 3.54 -1.06
C GLU A 126 -36.48 2.75 0.12
N VAL A 127 -36.41 1.42 -0.01
CA VAL A 127 -35.86 0.54 1.02
C VAL A 127 -34.37 0.81 1.22
N ILE A 128 -33.62 0.97 0.14
CA ILE A 128 -32.16 1.16 0.18
C ILE A 128 -31.78 2.52 0.78
N PHE A 129 -32.52 3.59 0.47
CA PHE A 129 -32.37 4.89 1.12
C PHE A 129 -32.71 4.80 2.62
N GLY A 130 -33.76 4.06 2.97
CA GLY A 130 -34.08 3.76 4.36
C GLY A 130 -32.92 3.06 5.08
N LEU A 131 -32.37 2.00 4.49
CA LEU A 131 -31.25 1.22 5.04
C LEU A 131 -29.99 2.06 5.23
N ALA A 132 -29.67 2.94 4.26
CA ALA A 132 -28.55 3.86 4.40
C ALA A 132 -28.73 4.80 5.60
N LEU A 133 -29.93 5.35 5.79
CA LEU A 133 -30.25 6.31 6.84
C LEU A 133 -30.35 5.70 8.25
N LEU A 134 -30.31 4.36 8.39
CA LEU A 134 -30.07 3.71 9.69
C LEU A 134 -28.69 4.06 10.27
N ASN A 135 -27.75 4.52 9.43
CA ASN A 135 -26.41 4.93 9.83
C ASN A 135 -26.28 6.45 10.03
N SER A 136 -27.40 7.20 10.07
CA SER A 136 -27.41 8.63 10.37
C SER A 136 -26.93 8.94 11.79
N SER A 137 -26.30 10.10 11.96
CA SER A 137 -25.90 10.65 13.26
C SER A 137 -27.09 11.09 14.13
N SER A 138 -28.26 11.36 13.54
CA SER A 138 -29.47 11.75 14.26
C SER A 138 -30.23 10.53 14.78
N SER A 139 -30.44 10.47 16.10
CA SER A 139 -31.20 9.38 16.72
C SER A 139 -32.67 9.33 16.27
N ASP A 140 -33.29 10.50 16.07
CA ASP A 140 -34.68 10.60 15.63
C ASP A 140 -34.83 10.12 14.19
N LEU A 141 -33.90 10.51 13.31
CA LEU A 141 -33.91 10.09 11.91
C LEU A 141 -33.70 8.58 11.78
N ARG A 142 -32.80 7.99 12.57
CA ARG A 142 -32.63 6.53 12.65
C ARG A 142 -33.90 5.82 13.12
N GLY A 143 -34.60 6.38 14.12
CA GLY A 143 -35.88 5.85 14.60
C GLY A 143 -36.96 5.85 13.51
N PHE A 144 -37.11 6.96 12.78
CA PHE A 144 -38.05 7.05 11.66
C PHE A 144 -37.66 6.17 10.47
N ALA A 145 -36.36 6.06 10.14
CA ALA A 145 -35.85 5.14 9.12
C ALA A 145 -36.20 3.69 9.45
N ALA A 146 -36.01 3.28 10.71
CA ALA A 146 -36.35 1.94 11.17
C ALA A 146 -37.85 1.63 11.05
N GLN A 147 -38.72 2.60 11.38
CA GLN A 147 -40.16 2.46 11.21
C GLN A 147 -40.56 2.37 9.73
N PHE A 148 -39.94 3.19 8.87
CA PHE A 148 -40.18 3.19 7.43
C PHE A 148 -39.78 1.86 6.78
N ILE A 149 -38.60 1.34 7.11
CA ILE A 149 -38.10 0.05 6.60
C ILE A 149 -38.99 -1.09 7.10
N LYS A 150 -39.43 -1.06 8.37
CA LYS A 150 -40.34 -2.06 8.94
C LYS A 150 -41.67 -2.18 8.17
N GLN A 151 -42.12 -1.11 7.53
CA GLN A 151 -43.31 -1.13 6.68
C GLN A 151 -42.97 -1.56 5.24
N LYS A 152 -41.94 -0.96 4.63
CA LYS A 152 -41.66 -1.09 3.19
C LYS A 152 -40.89 -2.34 2.80
N LEU A 153 -40.00 -2.84 3.66
CA LEU A 153 -39.17 -4.01 3.36
C LEU A 153 -40.01 -5.30 3.21
N PRO A 154 -40.93 -5.65 4.15
CA PRO A 154 -41.80 -6.81 3.96
C PRO A 154 -42.68 -6.71 2.71
N ASP A 155 -43.21 -5.52 2.41
CA ASP A 155 -44.05 -5.29 1.24
C ASP A 155 -43.26 -5.46 -0.08
N LEU A 156 -41.99 -5.02 -0.11
CA LEU A 156 -41.11 -5.22 -1.26
C LEU A 156 -40.83 -6.71 -1.50
N LEU A 157 -40.49 -7.45 -0.44
CA LEU A 157 -40.20 -8.89 -0.53
C LEU A 157 -41.42 -9.67 -1.00
N ARG A 158 -42.61 -9.40 -0.43
CA ARG A 158 -43.87 -10.01 -0.88
C ARG A 158 -44.18 -9.66 -2.32
N SER A 159 -44.09 -8.39 -2.70
CA SER A 159 -44.34 -7.94 -4.08
C SER A 159 -43.44 -8.63 -5.10
N TYR A 160 -42.23 -9.02 -4.72
CA TYR A 160 -41.32 -9.74 -5.61
C TYR A 160 -41.56 -11.26 -5.62
N ILE A 161 -41.86 -11.85 -4.47
CA ILE A 161 -42.22 -13.28 -4.37
C ILE A 161 -43.54 -13.55 -5.13
N ASP A 162 -44.52 -12.65 -5.02
CA ASP A 162 -45.86 -12.80 -5.64
C ASP A 162 -45.88 -12.44 -7.14
N ALA A 163 -44.93 -11.63 -7.62
CA ALA A 163 -44.81 -11.28 -9.05
C ALA A 163 -44.53 -12.50 -9.94
N ASP A 164 -44.09 -13.62 -9.36
CA ASP A 164 -43.92 -14.92 -10.04
C ASP A 164 -45.22 -15.56 -10.53
N VAL A 165 -46.38 -15.13 -10.01
CA VAL A 165 -47.67 -15.74 -10.35
C VAL A 165 -48.37 -14.99 -11.50
N SER A 166 -48.02 -13.74 -11.76
CA SER A 166 -48.64 -12.91 -12.78
C SER A 166 -47.57 -12.20 -13.62
N GLY A 167 -47.19 -12.83 -14.74
CA GLY A 167 -46.06 -12.44 -15.59
C GLY A 167 -46.18 -11.12 -16.35
N ASN A 168 -46.44 -10.00 -15.69
CA ASN A 168 -46.17 -8.65 -16.17
C ASN A 168 -46.42 -7.62 -15.06
N GLN A 169 -45.36 -7.11 -14.44
CA GLN A 169 -45.32 -5.79 -13.81
C GLN A 169 -43.88 -5.31 -13.62
N GLU A 170 -43.66 -4.02 -13.85
CA GLU A 170 -42.38 -3.31 -13.80
C GLU A 170 -41.67 -3.48 -12.44
N GLY A 171 -40.43 -3.98 -12.45
CA GLY A 171 -39.56 -3.97 -11.25
C GLY A 171 -38.96 -5.31 -10.83
N GLY A 172 -38.58 -6.18 -11.77
CA GLY A 172 -37.74 -7.33 -11.44
C GLY A 172 -36.36 -6.88 -10.93
N PHE A 173 -35.76 -7.62 -9.99
CA PHE A 173 -34.39 -7.39 -9.53
C PHE A 173 -33.31 -7.63 -10.61
N GLN A 174 -33.71 -8.00 -11.84
CA GLN A 174 -32.83 -8.26 -12.98
C GLN A 174 -32.23 -6.97 -13.58
N ASP A 175 -32.95 -5.85 -13.53
CA ASP A 175 -32.50 -4.55 -14.07
C ASP A 175 -31.85 -3.65 -12.99
N ILE A 176 -31.64 -4.18 -11.78
CA ILE A 176 -31.12 -3.43 -10.63
C ILE A 176 -29.62 -3.67 -10.51
N ALA A 177 -28.88 -2.61 -10.18
CA ALA A 177 -27.44 -2.70 -9.95
C ALA A 177 -27.09 -3.72 -8.84
N ILE A 178 -26.03 -4.51 -9.07
CA ILE A 178 -25.65 -5.66 -8.24
C ILE A 178 -25.30 -5.22 -6.80
N GLU A 179 -24.73 -4.03 -6.67
CA GLU A 179 -24.36 -3.40 -5.40
C GLU A 179 -25.58 -3.19 -4.50
N VAL A 180 -26.73 -2.85 -5.11
CA VAL A 180 -28.01 -2.66 -4.41
C VAL A 180 -28.52 -3.97 -3.85
N LEU A 181 -28.48 -5.02 -4.68
CA LEU A 181 -28.91 -6.34 -4.27
C LEU A 181 -27.99 -6.91 -3.19
N HIS A 182 -26.68 -6.67 -3.30
CA HIS A 182 -25.71 -7.05 -2.29
C HIS A 182 -25.96 -6.34 -0.95
N LEU A 183 -26.25 -5.03 -0.96
CA LEU A 183 -26.58 -4.28 0.26
C LEU A 183 -27.86 -4.80 0.92
N LEU A 184 -28.90 -5.08 0.12
CA LEU A 184 -30.15 -5.65 0.60
C LEU A 184 -29.94 -7.04 1.23
N LEU A 185 -29.23 -7.94 0.53
CA LEU A 185 -28.93 -9.28 1.02
C LEU A 185 -28.04 -9.26 2.26
N SER A 186 -27.04 -8.40 2.30
CA SER A 186 -26.17 -8.24 3.47
C SER A 186 -26.98 -7.85 4.70
N HIS A 187 -27.95 -6.95 4.55
CA HIS A 187 -28.82 -6.55 5.65
C HIS A 187 -29.82 -7.64 6.04
N LEU A 188 -30.37 -8.39 5.08
CA LEU A 188 -31.32 -9.48 5.36
C LEU A 188 -30.65 -10.70 6.02
N LEU A 189 -29.42 -11.04 5.63
CA LEU A 189 -28.69 -12.22 6.09
C LEU A 189 -27.90 -11.98 7.38
N PHE A 190 -27.27 -10.81 7.52
CA PHE A 190 -26.39 -10.47 8.64
C PHE A 190 -26.95 -9.40 9.58
N GLY A 191 -28.14 -8.86 9.28
CA GLY A 191 -28.85 -7.96 10.18
C GLY A 191 -29.36 -8.66 11.45
N GLN A 192 -29.87 -7.86 12.40
CA GLN A 192 -30.50 -8.42 13.61
C GLN A 192 -31.70 -9.29 13.23
N LYS A 193 -31.65 -10.59 13.56
CA LYS A 193 -32.70 -11.56 13.23
C LYS A 193 -34.06 -11.10 13.79
N GLY A 194 -35.05 -10.95 12.91
CA GLY A 194 -36.40 -10.48 13.28
C GLY A 194 -36.56 -8.96 13.39
N ALA A 195 -35.50 -8.18 13.19
CA ALA A 195 -35.62 -6.73 13.04
C ALA A 195 -36.36 -6.39 11.73
N PHE A 196 -37.14 -5.31 11.75
CA PHE A 196 -37.90 -4.81 10.59
C PHE A 196 -39.04 -5.69 10.06
N GLY A 197 -39.50 -6.68 10.84
CA GLY A 197 -40.76 -7.39 10.56
C GLY A 197 -40.72 -8.44 9.45
N VAL A 198 -39.52 -8.85 9.02
CA VAL A 198 -39.32 -9.94 8.05
C VAL A 198 -39.00 -11.23 8.81
N GLY A 199 -39.82 -12.26 8.59
CA GLY A 199 -39.60 -13.60 9.16
C GLY A 199 -38.63 -14.43 8.32
N GLN A 200 -37.98 -15.44 8.93
CA GLN A 200 -37.04 -16.33 8.23
C GLN A 200 -37.67 -17.00 7.00
N GLU A 201 -38.94 -17.41 7.09
CA GLU A 201 -39.67 -18.03 5.97
C GLU A 201 -39.81 -17.08 4.76
N GLN A 202 -40.00 -15.77 5.00
CA GLN A 202 -40.06 -14.77 3.92
C GLN A 202 -38.68 -14.54 3.29
N ILE A 203 -37.61 -14.60 4.09
CA ILE A 203 -36.23 -14.50 3.60
C ILE A 203 -35.91 -15.73 2.74
N ASP A 204 -36.26 -16.93 3.20
CA ASP A 204 -35.98 -18.17 2.48
C ASP A 204 -36.79 -18.24 1.16
N ALA A 205 -38.04 -17.80 1.17
CA ALA A 205 -38.86 -17.67 -0.04
C ALA A 205 -38.26 -16.66 -1.03
N PHE A 206 -37.83 -15.49 -0.55
CA PHE A 206 -37.16 -14.48 -1.35
C PHE A 206 -35.86 -14.99 -1.98
N LEU A 207 -34.99 -15.64 -1.19
CA LEU A 207 -33.75 -16.23 -1.67
C LEU A 207 -34.00 -17.32 -2.73
N LYS A 208 -35.08 -18.11 -2.58
CA LYS A 208 -35.47 -19.13 -3.55
C LYS A 208 -35.89 -18.51 -4.88
N THR A 209 -36.69 -17.46 -4.87
CA THR A 209 -37.05 -16.70 -6.09
C THR A 209 -35.83 -16.04 -6.72
N LEU A 210 -34.97 -15.43 -5.91
CA LEU A 210 -33.77 -14.74 -6.38
C LEU A 210 -32.72 -15.68 -6.98
N ARG A 211 -32.56 -16.90 -6.45
CA ARG A 211 -31.70 -17.95 -7.04
C ARG A 211 -32.18 -18.43 -8.42
N ARG A 212 -33.49 -18.34 -8.69
CA ARG A 212 -34.05 -18.65 -10.01
C ARG A 212 -33.71 -17.56 -11.03
N ASP A 213 -33.77 -16.31 -10.60
CA ASP A 213 -33.47 -15.14 -11.43
C ASP A 213 -31.96 -14.95 -11.66
N PHE A 214 -31.12 -15.37 -10.69
CA PHE A 214 -29.67 -15.45 -10.80
C PHE A 214 -29.17 -16.90 -10.66
N PRO A 215 -29.31 -17.73 -11.73
CA PRO A 215 -28.74 -19.07 -11.75
C PRO A 215 -27.23 -19.03 -11.50
N GLN A 216 -26.68 -20.07 -10.86
CA GLN A 216 -25.26 -20.12 -10.46
C GLN A 216 -24.29 -19.72 -11.59
N GLU A 217 -24.50 -20.22 -12.81
CA GLU A 217 -23.64 -19.94 -13.98
C GLU A 217 -23.65 -18.46 -14.43
N ARG A 218 -24.67 -17.70 -14.03
CA ARG A 218 -24.87 -16.29 -14.39
C ARG A 218 -24.92 -15.38 -13.16
N CYS A 219 -24.59 -15.91 -11.98
CA CYS A 219 -24.60 -15.16 -10.74
C CYS A 219 -23.36 -14.26 -10.67
N PRO A 220 -23.50 -12.95 -10.44
CA PRO A 220 -22.36 -12.09 -10.18
C PRO A 220 -21.53 -12.57 -8.99
N VAL A 221 -20.19 -12.49 -9.11
CA VAL A 221 -19.23 -12.98 -8.10
C VAL A 221 -19.50 -12.40 -6.69
N VAL A 222 -19.98 -11.16 -6.61
CA VAL A 222 -20.28 -10.46 -5.35
C VAL A 222 -21.52 -11.05 -4.65
N LEU A 223 -22.45 -11.64 -5.40
CA LEU A 223 -23.69 -12.23 -4.87
C LEU A 223 -23.56 -13.74 -4.64
N ALA A 224 -22.63 -14.42 -5.30
CA ALA A 224 -22.45 -15.88 -5.19
C ALA A 224 -22.25 -16.37 -3.73
N PRO A 225 -21.43 -15.72 -2.88
CA PRO A 225 -21.28 -16.12 -1.47
C PRO A 225 -22.56 -15.93 -0.63
N LEU A 226 -23.40 -14.95 -1.00
CA LEU A 226 -24.65 -14.64 -0.28
C LEU A 226 -25.81 -15.54 -0.73
N LEU A 227 -25.89 -15.85 -2.02
CA LEU A 227 -26.97 -16.65 -2.60
C LEU A 227 -26.69 -18.15 -2.53
N TYR A 228 -25.45 -18.58 -2.70
CA TYR A 228 -25.04 -19.99 -2.71
C TYR A 228 -23.96 -20.27 -1.65
N PRO A 229 -24.24 -20.03 -0.35
CA PRO A 229 -23.26 -20.24 0.71
C PRO A 229 -22.78 -21.70 0.83
N GLU A 230 -23.57 -22.66 0.33
CA GLU A 230 -23.25 -24.10 0.34
C GLU A 230 -22.34 -24.55 -0.80
N LYS A 231 -22.14 -23.72 -1.84
CA LYS A 231 -21.30 -24.06 -2.99
C LYS A 231 -20.25 -22.98 -3.18
N ARG A 232 -19.10 -23.19 -2.53
CA ARG A 232 -17.84 -22.54 -2.89
C ARG A 232 -17.61 -22.81 -4.39
N ASP A 233 -17.58 -21.79 -5.23
CA ASP A 233 -17.14 -21.97 -6.63
C ASP A 233 -15.68 -22.47 -6.63
N ILE A 234 -15.50 -23.74 -6.99
CA ILE A 234 -14.43 -24.36 -7.83
C ILE A 234 -13.07 -23.63 -7.78
N LEU A 235 -11.92 -24.12 -7.28
CA LEU A 235 -11.30 -25.45 -7.18
C LEU A 235 -10.25 -25.41 -6.04
N MET A 236 -10.50 -26.11 -4.93
CA MET A 236 -9.41 -26.71 -4.14
C MET A 236 -9.83 -28.02 -3.46
N ASP A 237 -11.02 -28.54 -3.75
CA ASP A 237 -11.48 -29.78 -3.12
C ASP A 237 -11.99 -30.78 -4.15
N ARG A 238 -11.06 -31.62 -4.56
CA ARG A 238 -11.35 -32.98 -5.02
C ARG A 238 -10.47 -33.97 -4.27
N ILE A 239 -10.43 -33.90 -2.93
CA ILE A 239 -10.04 -35.05 -2.10
C ILE A 239 -10.98 -35.13 -0.88
N LEU A 240 -12.05 -35.90 -1.10
CA LEU A 240 -12.88 -36.66 -0.15
C LEU A 240 -14.26 -36.09 0.26
N PRO A 241 -15.28 -36.97 0.33
CA PRO A 241 -16.68 -36.61 0.55
C PRO A 241 -17.03 -36.52 2.05
N ASP A 242 -18.07 -35.73 2.30
CA ASP A 242 -18.77 -35.52 3.57
C ASP A 242 -18.90 -36.75 4.48
N SER A 243 -18.79 -36.50 5.79
CA SER A 243 -19.74 -37.03 6.79
C SER A 243 -19.66 -36.28 8.11
N GLY A 244 -20.75 -35.59 8.45
CA GLY A 244 -21.35 -35.68 9.80
C GLY A 244 -20.98 -34.59 10.79
N GLY A 245 -21.99 -33.77 11.12
CA GLY A 245 -21.91 -32.72 12.12
C GLY A 245 -21.83 -33.21 13.57
N VAL A 246 -21.82 -32.20 14.45
CA VAL A 246 -21.75 -32.23 15.92
C VAL A 246 -20.32 -32.13 16.49
N ALA A 247 -19.66 -30.98 16.28
CA ALA A 247 -18.59 -30.47 17.16
C ALA A 247 -18.39 -28.95 17.05
N LYS A 248 -19.47 -28.17 16.87
CA LYS A 248 -19.39 -26.73 16.57
C LYS A 248 -19.19 -25.82 17.80
N THR A 249 -18.52 -26.27 18.87
CA THR A 249 -18.40 -25.41 20.07
C THR A 249 -17.19 -25.58 20.97
N MET A 250 -16.18 -26.40 20.66
CA MET A 250 -14.93 -26.44 21.43
C MET A 250 -13.73 -26.73 20.52
N MET A 251 -12.66 -25.93 20.68
CA MET A 251 -11.35 -25.96 19.99
C MET A 251 -11.23 -25.26 18.62
N GLU A 252 -11.31 -23.93 18.61
CA GLU A 252 -10.37 -23.11 17.82
C GLU A 252 -9.16 -22.70 18.69
N SER A 253 -8.61 -23.62 19.48
CA SER A 253 -7.27 -23.44 20.07
C SER A 253 -6.27 -24.01 19.07
N SER A 254 -5.41 -23.16 18.50
CA SER A 254 -4.43 -23.62 17.53
C SER A 254 -3.42 -24.55 18.24
N LEU A 255 -2.87 -25.56 17.55
CA LEU A 255 -1.82 -26.44 18.08
C LEU A 255 -0.68 -25.64 18.73
N ALA A 256 -0.37 -24.46 18.19
CA ALA A 256 0.64 -23.55 18.73
C ALA A 256 0.25 -22.97 20.11
N ASP A 257 -1.02 -22.63 20.33
CA ASP A 257 -1.51 -22.14 21.63
C ASP A 257 -1.47 -23.25 22.68
N PHE A 258 -1.92 -24.45 22.30
CA PHE A 258 -1.88 -25.62 23.17
C PHE A 258 -0.45 -26.03 23.54
N MET A 259 0.47 -26.04 22.57
CA MET A 259 1.89 -26.27 22.85
C MET A 259 2.47 -25.21 23.79
N GLN A 260 2.08 -23.94 23.60
CA GLN A 260 2.52 -22.86 24.48
C GLN A 260 1.99 -23.02 25.93
N GLU A 261 0.78 -23.56 26.12
CA GLU A 261 0.21 -23.85 27.45
C GLU A 261 0.88 -25.05 28.15
N VAL A 262 1.26 -26.07 27.38
CA VAL A 262 1.98 -27.26 27.90
C VAL A 262 3.44 -26.94 28.24
N GLY A 263 4.05 -26.00 27.52
CA GLY A 263 5.44 -25.59 27.72
C GLY A 263 6.48 -26.60 27.20
N TYR A 264 7.75 -26.43 27.59
CA TYR A 264 8.89 -27.16 27.01
C TYR A 264 8.84 -28.69 27.19
N GLY A 265 8.02 -29.19 28.13
CA GLY A 265 7.78 -30.62 28.34
C GLY A 265 7.17 -31.32 27.12
N PHE A 266 6.52 -30.59 26.21
CA PHE A 266 5.94 -31.16 24.98
C PHE A 266 6.98 -31.80 24.06
N CYS A 267 8.20 -31.25 23.99
CA CYS A 267 9.28 -31.76 23.14
C CYS A 267 10.36 -32.51 23.94
N ALA A 268 10.10 -32.92 25.19
CA ALA A 268 11.09 -33.56 26.05
C ALA A 268 11.45 -34.98 25.58
N SER A 269 10.49 -35.72 25.04
CA SER A 269 10.69 -37.05 24.47
C SER A 269 9.85 -37.28 23.21
N ILE A 270 10.33 -38.17 22.33
CA ILE A 270 9.63 -38.58 21.09
C ILE A 270 8.27 -39.19 21.44
N GLU A 271 8.19 -39.99 22.50
CA GLU A 271 6.97 -40.70 22.91
C GLU A 271 5.90 -39.76 23.48
N GLU A 272 6.27 -38.79 24.31
CA GLU A 272 5.34 -37.80 24.85
C GLU A 272 4.81 -36.87 23.76
N CYS A 273 5.70 -36.38 22.88
CA CYS A 273 5.32 -35.56 21.74
C CYS A 273 4.35 -36.31 20.81
N ARG A 274 4.63 -37.59 20.52
CA ARG A 274 3.78 -38.46 19.70
C ARG A 274 2.41 -38.70 20.33
N ASN A 275 2.35 -39.00 21.64
CA ASN A 275 1.10 -39.26 22.34
C ASN A 275 0.20 -38.03 22.39
N ILE A 276 0.77 -36.85 22.60
CA ILE A 276 0.01 -35.59 22.65
C ILE A 276 -0.48 -35.20 21.25
N ILE A 277 0.34 -35.33 20.21
CA ILE A 277 -0.09 -35.07 18.81
C ILE A 277 -1.17 -36.08 18.38
N MET A 278 -1.07 -37.34 18.82
CA MET A 278 -2.11 -38.35 18.58
C MET A 278 -3.44 -38.02 19.27
N GLN A 279 -3.40 -37.50 20.51
CA GLN A 279 -4.59 -37.04 21.24
C GLN A 279 -5.22 -35.79 20.61
N PHE A 280 -4.42 -34.92 19.99
CA PHE A 280 -4.88 -33.72 19.28
C PHE A 280 -5.46 -34.04 17.88
N GLY A 281 -5.10 -35.19 17.30
CA GLY A 281 -5.61 -35.65 16.00
C GLY A 281 -4.59 -35.52 14.88
N VAL A 282 -3.87 -36.61 14.57
CA VAL A 282 -2.81 -36.66 13.54
C VAL A 282 -3.29 -36.26 12.13
N ARG A 283 -4.57 -36.46 11.82
CA ARG A 283 -5.16 -36.13 10.51
C ARG A 283 -5.41 -34.62 10.29
N GLU A 284 -5.29 -33.80 11.32
CA GLU A 284 -5.53 -32.35 11.24
C GLU A 284 -4.24 -31.52 11.18
N VAL A 285 -3.06 -32.14 11.30
CA VAL A 285 -1.78 -31.42 11.25
C VAL A 285 -1.45 -31.01 9.83
N THR A 286 -1.87 -29.79 9.49
CA THR A 286 -1.63 -29.14 8.18
C THR A 286 -0.30 -28.37 8.18
N ALA A 287 0.24 -28.10 6.98
CA ALA A 287 1.46 -27.31 6.81
C ALA A 287 1.37 -25.93 7.50
N ALA A 288 0.19 -25.32 7.51
CA ALA A 288 -0.08 -24.04 8.18
C ALA A 288 0.01 -24.12 9.72
N GLN A 289 -0.41 -25.23 10.32
CA GLN A 289 -0.26 -25.43 11.76
C GLN A 289 1.21 -25.61 12.14
N VAL A 290 1.97 -26.36 11.34
CA VAL A 290 3.42 -26.54 11.56
C VAL A 290 4.17 -25.22 11.42
N ALA A 291 3.82 -24.39 10.42
CA ALA A 291 4.39 -23.05 10.26
C ALA A 291 4.12 -22.16 11.49
N ARG A 292 2.89 -22.19 12.03
CA ARG A 292 2.53 -21.46 13.26
C ARG A 292 3.27 -21.97 14.49
N VAL A 293 3.44 -23.28 14.61
CA VAL A 293 4.22 -23.90 15.71
C VAL A 293 5.68 -23.46 15.63
N LEU A 294 6.31 -23.50 14.45
CA LEU A 294 7.67 -23.00 14.25
C LEU A 294 7.79 -21.51 14.58
N GLY A 295 6.82 -20.68 14.16
CA GLY A 295 6.74 -19.27 14.51
C GLY A 295 6.58 -19.02 16.01
N MET A 296 5.78 -19.83 16.70
CA MET A 296 5.63 -19.80 18.16
C MET A 296 6.94 -20.19 18.85
N MET A 297 7.56 -21.30 18.47
CA MET A 297 8.82 -21.79 19.03
C MET A 297 9.97 -20.79 18.82
N ALA A 298 9.97 -20.05 17.72
CA ALA A 298 10.92 -18.97 17.48
C ALA A 298 10.76 -17.84 18.50
N ARG A 299 9.52 -17.48 18.83
CA ARG A 299 9.17 -16.41 19.78
C ARG A 299 9.33 -16.80 21.24
N THR A 300 9.11 -18.06 21.58
CA THR A 300 9.10 -18.59 22.95
C THR A 300 10.27 -19.53 23.23
N HIS A 301 11.37 -19.40 22.49
CA HIS A 301 12.59 -20.21 22.71
C HIS A 301 13.19 -20.02 24.12
N SER A 302 12.83 -18.94 24.82
CA SER A 302 13.17 -18.67 26.22
C SER A 302 12.02 -17.91 26.92
N GLY A 303 11.89 -18.06 28.23
CA GLY A 303 10.95 -17.26 29.04
C GLY A 303 9.51 -17.77 29.19
N LEU A 304 9.18 -18.99 28.74
CA LEU A 304 7.95 -19.66 29.19
C LEU A 304 8.04 -19.95 30.70
N THR A 305 7.02 -19.51 31.45
CA THR A 305 6.77 -19.92 32.84
C THR A 305 6.49 -21.41 32.90
N ASP A 306 6.92 -22.08 33.98
CA ASP A 306 6.71 -23.52 34.22
C ASP A 306 5.28 -23.94 33.82
N GLY A 307 5.18 -24.70 32.73
CA GLY A 307 3.90 -25.20 32.21
C GLY A 307 3.22 -26.11 33.23
N ILE A 308 1.90 -26.25 33.09
CA ILE A 308 1.10 -27.14 33.95
C ILE A 308 1.68 -28.56 33.85
N PRO A 309 2.04 -29.23 34.96
CA PRO A 309 2.55 -30.59 34.92
C PRO A 309 1.58 -31.53 34.19
N LEU A 310 2.07 -32.18 33.14
CA LEU A 310 1.34 -33.11 32.25
C LEU A 310 0.69 -34.31 32.97
N GLN A 311 0.96 -34.51 34.27
CA GLN A 311 0.33 -35.54 35.10
C GLN A 311 -1.17 -35.31 35.35
N SER A 312 -1.71 -34.13 35.01
CA SER A 312 -3.11 -33.78 35.27
C SER A 312 -4.09 -34.07 34.12
N ILE A 313 -3.59 -34.43 32.92
CA ILE A 313 -4.43 -34.55 31.70
C ILE A 313 -4.70 -36.01 31.31
N SER A 314 -3.92 -36.98 31.80
CA SER A 314 -3.99 -38.38 31.37
C SER A 314 -5.01 -39.28 32.11
N ALA A 315 -5.84 -38.75 33.01
CA ALA A 315 -6.86 -39.57 33.70
C ALA A 315 -8.13 -38.77 34.09
N PRO A 316 -9.30 -39.02 33.48
CA PRO A 316 -10.56 -38.50 34.00
C PRO A 316 -10.96 -39.36 35.22
N GLY A 317 -10.58 -38.95 36.43
CA GLY A 317 -11.18 -39.49 37.66
C GLY A 317 -10.30 -39.75 38.88
N SER A 318 -9.18 -39.07 39.10
CA SER A 318 -8.43 -39.22 40.36
C SER A 318 -8.49 -37.96 41.23
N GLY A 319 -8.75 -38.19 42.51
CA GLY A 319 -9.14 -37.21 43.51
C GLY A 319 -8.06 -36.22 43.90
N ILE A 320 -8.58 -35.05 44.30
CA ILE A 320 -7.92 -34.00 45.06
C ILE A 320 -7.44 -34.61 46.39
N TRP A 321 -6.13 -34.60 46.64
CA TRP A 321 -5.37 -35.00 47.85
C TRP A 321 -4.54 -36.28 47.73
N SER A 322 -3.26 -36.10 47.40
CA SER A 322 -2.18 -36.90 47.99
C SER A 322 -0.97 -36.00 48.25
N ASP A 323 -0.71 -35.77 49.53
CA ASP A 323 0.49 -35.15 50.08
C ASP A 323 1.65 -36.15 50.05
N GLY A 324 2.88 -35.67 49.84
CA GLY A 324 4.10 -36.46 50.04
C GLY A 324 5.07 -36.56 48.85
N LYS A 325 6.14 -35.75 48.94
CA LYS A 325 7.54 -36.02 48.51
C LYS A 325 7.74 -37.03 47.37
N ASP A 326 8.17 -36.52 46.21
CA ASP A 326 9.46 -36.91 45.62
C ASP A 326 9.91 -35.85 44.60
N LYS A 327 10.98 -35.12 44.95
CA LYS A 327 11.75 -34.31 44.01
C LYS A 327 12.55 -35.27 43.13
N SER A 328 12.00 -35.64 41.98
CA SER A 328 12.80 -36.15 40.86
C SER A 328 13.29 -34.96 40.05
N GLU A 329 14.58 -34.67 40.12
CA GLU A 329 15.31 -33.78 39.22
C GLU A 329 15.29 -34.37 37.79
N GLY A 330 14.14 -34.26 37.11
CA GLY A 330 14.07 -34.47 35.67
C GLY A 330 14.55 -33.19 34.99
N ALA A 331 15.60 -33.29 34.16
CA ALA A 331 16.20 -32.18 33.43
C ALA A 331 15.11 -31.34 32.74
N GLN A 332 14.79 -30.18 33.32
CA GLN A 332 13.84 -29.25 32.72
C GLN A 332 14.46 -28.69 31.45
N ALA A 333 13.90 -29.06 30.29
CA ALA A 333 14.31 -28.47 29.03
C ALA A 333 13.97 -26.97 29.06
N HIS A 334 14.99 -26.11 28.99
CA HIS A 334 14.81 -24.65 28.99
C HIS A 334 14.58 -24.07 27.59
N THR A 335 14.57 -24.91 26.56
CA THR A 335 14.42 -24.56 25.15
C THR A 335 13.67 -25.65 24.41
N TRP A 336 12.95 -25.29 23.35
CA TRP A 336 12.25 -26.25 22.50
C TRP A 336 13.19 -27.20 21.76
N ASN A 337 12.92 -28.50 21.81
CA ASN A 337 13.60 -29.48 20.97
C ASN A 337 12.87 -29.60 19.61
N VAL A 338 13.34 -28.80 18.64
CA VAL A 338 12.79 -28.76 17.27
C VAL A 338 13.01 -30.10 16.55
N GLU A 339 14.09 -30.82 16.88
CA GLU A 339 14.41 -32.11 16.28
C GLU A 339 13.33 -33.15 16.55
N VAL A 340 13.00 -33.33 17.83
CA VAL A 340 11.98 -34.27 18.29
C VAL A 340 10.63 -33.96 17.65
N LEU A 341 10.26 -32.68 17.58
CA LEU A 341 9.00 -32.27 16.96
C LEU A 341 8.95 -32.64 15.47
N ILE A 342 9.98 -32.28 14.70
CA ILE A 342 9.99 -32.50 13.25
C ILE A 342 10.06 -34.00 12.93
N ASP A 343 10.83 -34.78 13.68
CA ASP A 343 10.93 -36.23 13.49
C ASP A 343 9.59 -36.91 13.79
N VAL A 344 8.92 -36.54 14.89
CA VAL A 344 7.58 -37.06 15.23
C VAL A 344 6.54 -36.64 14.19
N LEU A 345 6.57 -35.40 13.69
CA LEU A 345 5.66 -34.93 12.65
C LEU A 345 5.85 -35.69 11.34
N LYS A 346 7.08 -36.02 10.97
CA LYS A 346 7.39 -36.84 9.79
C LYS A 346 6.96 -38.30 9.94
N GLU A 347 7.17 -38.89 11.13
CA GLU A 347 6.70 -40.25 11.42
C GLU A 347 5.17 -40.35 11.34
N LEU A 348 4.48 -39.33 11.86
CA LEU A 348 3.03 -39.30 11.93
C LEU A 348 2.35 -38.90 10.60
N ASN A 349 2.99 -38.03 9.82
CA ASN A 349 2.50 -37.61 8.50
C ASN A 349 3.65 -37.55 7.45
N PRO A 350 3.99 -38.68 6.83
CA PRO A 350 5.03 -38.73 5.79
C PRO A 350 4.72 -37.93 4.51
N SER A 351 3.46 -37.50 4.32
CA SER A 351 3.03 -36.72 3.15
C SER A 351 3.18 -35.20 3.32
N LEU A 352 3.59 -34.75 4.50
CA LEU A 352 3.75 -33.33 4.80
C LEU A 352 4.87 -32.70 3.98
N ASN A 353 4.53 -31.69 3.17
CA ASN A 353 5.49 -30.98 2.34
C ASN A 353 6.05 -29.75 3.07
N PHE A 354 7.32 -29.79 3.46
CA PHE A 354 7.97 -28.65 4.13
C PHE A 354 8.21 -27.43 3.24
N LYS A 355 8.10 -27.57 1.90
CA LYS A 355 8.03 -26.41 1.00
C LYS A 355 6.73 -25.63 1.22
N GLU A 356 5.62 -26.32 1.45
CA GLU A 356 4.34 -25.72 1.80
C GLU A 356 4.38 -25.11 3.21
N VAL A 357 5.06 -25.75 4.17
CA VAL A 357 5.31 -25.15 5.50
C VAL A 357 6.08 -23.83 5.37
N THR A 358 7.08 -23.76 4.49
CA THR A 358 7.82 -22.51 4.23
C THR A 358 6.91 -21.45 3.59
N TYR A 359 5.98 -21.86 2.72
CA TYR A 359 4.96 -20.99 2.15
C TYR A 359 3.94 -20.48 3.20
N GLU A 360 3.62 -21.28 4.21
CA GLU A 360 2.66 -20.91 5.25
C GLU A 360 3.29 -20.17 6.45
N LEU A 361 4.60 -19.89 6.44
CA LEU A 361 5.24 -18.98 7.40
C LEU A 361 4.65 -17.56 7.35
N ASP A 362 4.01 -17.20 6.23
CA ASP A 362 3.27 -15.95 6.06
C ASP A 362 1.92 -15.98 6.79
N HIS A 363 1.97 -15.86 8.11
CA HIS A 363 0.79 -15.86 8.96
C HIS A 363 0.83 -14.70 9.99
N PRO A 364 -0.34 -14.27 10.50
CA PRO A 364 -0.38 -13.23 11.52
C PRO A 364 0.35 -13.70 12.78
N GLY A 365 1.18 -12.83 13.35
CA GLY A 365 1.94 -13.09 14.57
C GLY A 365 3.29 -13.81 14.39
N PHE A 366 3.69 -14.13 13.16
CA PHE A 366 5.05 -14.58 12.86
C PHE A 366 6.03 -13.41 13.04
N GLN A 367 7.01 -13.58 13.92
CA GLN A 367 8.07 -12.59 14.15
C GLN A 367 9.30 -13.26 14.76
N ILE A 368 10.46 -13.03 14.17
CA ILE A 368 11.75 -13.46 14.73
C ILE A 368 12.32 -12.29 15.55
N ARG A 369 12.84 -12.60 16.75
CA ARG A 369 13.39 -11.60 17.69
C ARG A 369 14.89 -11.72 17.90
N ASP A 370 15.47 -12.88 17.60
CA ASP A 370 16.84 -13.21 17.95
C ASP A 370 17.42 -14.32 17.04
N SER A 371 18.72 -14.55 17.18
CA SER A 371 19.47 -15.54 16.40
C SER A 371 18.99 -16.98 16.65
N LYS A 372 18.59 -17.32 17.90
CA LYS A 372 18.11 -18.68 18.22
C LYS A 372 16.72 -18.93 17.64
N GLY A 373 15.83 -17.93 17.66
CA GLY A 373 14.54 -18.02 16.98
C GLY A 373 14.69 -18.25 15.47
N LEU A 374 15.62 -17.55 14.81
CA LEU A 374 15.94 -17.80 13.40
C LEU A 374 16.46 -19.22 13.18
N HIS A 375 17.41 -19.67 14.01
CA HIS A 375 17.97 -21.01 13.93
C HIS A 375 16.88 -22.09 14.04
N ASN A 376 15.94 -21.97 14.98
CA ASN A 376 14.85 -22.94 15.15
C ASN A 376 13.97 -23.06 13.90
N VAL A 377 13.64 -21.95 13.24
CA VAL A 377 12.82 -21.95 12.01
C VAL A 377 13.59 -22.56 10.85
N VAL A 378 14.82 -22.08 10.60
CA VAL A 378 15.65 -22.55 9.48
C VAL A 378 15.97 -24.04 9.64
N TYR A 379 16.41 -24.45 10.83
CA TYR A 379 16.76 -25.82 11.12
C TYR A 379 15.53 -26.74 11.09
N GLY A 380 14.38 -26.31 11.62
CA GLY A 380 13.14 -27.07 11.55
C GLY A 380 12.70 -27.35 10.11
N ILE A 381 12.83 -26.37 9.22
CA ILE A 381 12.50 -26.53 7.80
C ILE A 381 13.52 -27.39 7.07
N GLN A 382 14.83 -27.18 7.29
CA GLN A 382 15.88 -28.00 6.68
C GLN A 382 15.77 -29.47 7.12
N ARG A 383 15.59 -29.72 8.41
CA ARG A 383 15.36 -31.07 8.93
C ARG A 383 14.06 -31.66 8.38
N GLY A 384 13.02 -30.85 8.24
CA GLY A 384 11.76 -31.17 7.57
C GLY A 384 11.91 -31.57 6.09
N LEU A 385 12.87 -30.98 5.39
CA LEU A 385 13.20 -31.34 4.02
C LEU A 385 14.21 -32.50 3.91
N GLY A 386 14.71 -33.01 5.05
CA GLY A 386 15.69 -34.09 5.07
C GLY A 386 17.12 -33.59 4.80
N MET A 387 17.44 -32.37 5.26
CA MET A 387 18.71 -31.68 5.03
C MET A 387 18.95 -31.29 3.56
N GLU A 388 17.89 -31.24 2.74
CA GLU A 388 17.93 -30.60 1.43
C GLU A 388 18.06 -29.07 1.54
N VAL A 389 18.43 -28.44 0.43
CA VAL A 389 18.63 -26.98 0.33
C VAL A 389 17.35 -26.24 0.74
N PHE A 390 17.48 -25.28 1.65
CA PHE A 390 16.36 -24.45 2.10
C PHE A 390 15.73 -23.70 0.91
N PRO A 391 14.39 -23.70 0.76
CA PRO A 391 13.73 -23.14 -0.42
C PRO A 391 13.58 -21.61 -0.27
N VAL A 392 14.68 -20.90 -0.53
CA VAL A 392 14.81 -19.43 -0.36
C VAL A 392 13.81 -18.63 -1.20
N ASP A 393 13.34 -19.17 -2.33
CA ASP A 393 12.36 -18.52 -3.22
C ASP A 393 11.07 -18.11 -2.49
N PHE A 394 10.65 -18.88 -1.48
CA PHE A 394 9.47 -18.57 -0.67
C PHE A 394 9.69 -17.41 0.31
N ILE A 395 10.94 -17.02 0.56
CA ILE A 395 11.29 -15.82 1.33
C ILE A 395 11.30 -14.58 0.43
N TYR A 396 11.73 -14.70 -0.84
CA TYR A 396 11.79 -13.57 -1.77
C TYR A 396 10.42 -13.13 -2.30
N ARG A 397 9.43 -14.04 -2.34
CA ARG A 397 8.05 -13.71 -2.74
C ARG A 397 7.43 -12.63 -1.83
N PRO A 398 6.44 -11.85 -2.30
CA PRO A 398 5.72 -10.92 -1.44
C PRO A 398 4.89 -11.69 -0.41
N TRP A 399 5.07 -11.39 0.89
CA TRP A 399 4.22 -11.91 1.96
C TRP A 399 3.03 -10.96 2.21
N LYS A 400 1.91 -11.51 2.68
CA LYS A 400 0.77 -10.73 3.20
C LYS A 400 1.15 -9.99 4.48
N HIS A 401 2.00 -10.61 5.32
CA HIS A 401 2.47 -10.04 6.58
C HIS A 401 3.92 -9.55 6.46
N ALA A 402 4.09 -8.30 6.02
CA ALA A 402 5.39 -7.67 5.77
C ALA A 402 6.32 -7.63 7.00
N GLU A 403 5.77 -7.49 8.21
CA GLU A 403 6.54 -7.51 9.47
C GLU A 403 7.28 -8.82 9.70
N GLY A 404 6.59 -9.95 9.46
CA GLY A 404 7.17 -11.28 9.60
C GLY A 404 8.31 -11.51 8.61
N GLN A 405 8.07 -11.15 7.35
CA GLN A 405 9.07 -11.25 6.28
C GLN A 405 10.31 -10.39 6.58
N LEU A 406 10.12 -9.13 6.99
CA LEU A 406 11.22 -8.24 7.35
C LEU A 406 12.01 -8.79 8.54
N SER A 407 11.33 -9.29 9.58
CA SER A 407 12.02 -9.84 10.76
C SER A 407 12.93 -11.01 10.40
N PHE A 408 12.49 -11.89 9.49
CA PHE A 408 13.31 -12.99 8.98
C PHE A 408 14.55 -12.47 8.24
N ILE A 409 14.35 -11.53 7.30
CA ILE A 409 15.45 -10.99 6.49
C ILE A 409 16.44 -10.21 7.36
N GLN A 410 15.96 -9.35 8.26
CA GLN A 410 16.79 -8.56 9.17
C GLN A 410 17.67 -9.45 10.05
N HIS A 411 17.09 -10.46 10.71
CA HIS A 411 17.88 -11.35 11.57
C HIS A 411 18.81 -12.26 10.78
N SER A 412 18.46 -12.61 9.54
CA SER A 412 19.36 -13.32 8.62
C SER A 412 20.57 -12.48 8.23
N LEU A 413 20.36 -11.19 7.94
CA LEU A 413 21.45 -10.26 7.61
C LEU A 413 22.39 -9.99 8.80
N ILE A 414 21.87 -9.99 10.02
CA ILE A 414 22.67 -9.79 11.25
C ILE A 414 23.45 -11.06 11.62
N ASN A 415 22.94 -12.26 11.29
CA ASN A 415 23.51 -13.55 11.71
C ASN A 415 23.81 -14.45 10.50
N PRO A 416 24.85 -14.13 9.70
CA PRO A 416 25.22 -14.92 8.52
C PRO A 416 25.68 -16.35 8.86
N GLU A 417 26.05 -16.62 10.12
CA GLU A 417 26.38 -17.97 10.61
C GLU A 417 25.17 -18.91 10.64
N VAL A 418 23.96 -18.37 10.85
CA VAL A 418 22.72 -19.15 10.94
C VAL A 418 22.05 -19.31 9.59
N PHE A 419 21.96 -18.21 8.84
CA PHE A 419 21.37 -18.22 7.50
C PHE A 419 22.02 -17.14 6.63
N CYS A 420 22.69 -17.56 5.56
CA CYS A 420 23.31 -16.64 4.61
C CYS A 420 22.64 -16.78 3.24
N PHE A 421 22.09 -15.68 2.71
CA PHE A 421 21.48 -15.68 1.38
C PHE A 421 22.50 -16.00 0.27
N ALA A 422 23.80 -15.77 0.51
CA ALA A 422 24.86 -16.11 -0.43
C ALA A 422 25.03 -17.62 -0.65
N ASP A 423 24.57 -18.45 0.29
CA ASP A 423 24.68 -19.91 0.19
C ASP A 423 23.62 -20.52 -0.75
N TYR A 424 22.67 -19.70 -1.24
CA TYR A 424 21.52 -20.14 -2.03
C TYR A 424 21.55 -19.56 -3.46
N PRO A 425 21.00 -20.29 -4.46
CA PRO A 425 20.92 -19.78 -5.81
C PRO A 425 20.02 -18.53 -5.85
N CYS A 426 20.52 -17.48 -6.48
CA CYS A 426 19.78 -16.22 -6.69
C CYS A 426 20.16 -15.59 -8.02
N HIS A 427 19.35 -14.64 -8.48
CA HIS A 427 19.74 -13.77 -9.58
C HIS A 427 20.84 -12.83 -9.10
N THR A 428 22.07 -13.08 -9.54
CA THR A 428 23.24 -12.31 -9.10
C THR A 428 23.40 -11.02 -9.89
N VAL A 429 23.86 -9.96 -9.22
CA VAL A 429 24.29 -8.71 -9.87
C VAL A 429 25.41 -9.01 -10.88
N ALA A 430 25.26 -8.55 -12.12
CA ALA A 430 26.32 -8.66 -13.12
C ALA A 430 27.45 -7.68 -12.79
N THR A 431 28.47 -8.16 -12.07
CA THR A 431 29.66 -7.39 -11.65
C THR A 431 30.80 -7.44 -12.67
N ASP A 432 30.67 -8.23 -13.74
CA ASP A 432 31.71 -8.44 -14.78
C ASP A 432 32.14 -7.16 -15.49
N ILE A 433 31.32 -6.11 -15.39
CA ILE A 433 31.56 -4.81 -16.00
C ILE A 433 32.55 -3.98 -15.14
N LEU A 434 32.70 -4.29 -13.85
CA LEU A 434 33.56 -3.54 -12.92
C LEU A 434 35.05 -3.78 -13.17
N LYS A 435 35.86 -2.72 -13.06
CA LYS A 435 37.33 -2.80 -13.20
C LYS A 435 37.99 -3.40 -11.96
N ALA A 436 37.43 -3.14 -10.79
CA ALA A 436 37.84 -3.72 -9.53
C ALA A 436 36.59 -4.34 -8.89
N PRO A 437 36.36 -5.66 -9.01
CA PRO A 437 35.25 -6.30 -8.34
C PRO A 437 35.44 -6.22 -6.81
N PRO A 438 34.35 -6.12 -6.04
CA PRO A 438 34.42 -6.18 -4.58
C PRO A 438 35.00 -7.52 -4.12
N GLU A 439 35.69 -7.53 -2.98
CA GLU A 439 36.29 -8.74 -2.40
C GLU A 439 35.22 -9.80 -2.10
N ASP A 440 35.41 -11.01 -2.64
CA ASP A 440 34.46 -12.12 -2.54
C ASP A 440 34.52 -12.88 -1.20
N ASP A 441 35.53 -12.61 -0.37
CA ASP A 441 35.82 -13.40 0.83
C ASP A 441 34.88 -13.09 2.01
N ASN A 442 34.18 -11.95 2.02
CA ASN A 442 33.25 -11.61 3.09
C ASN A 442 31.82 -12.08 2.78
N ARG A 443 31.34 -13.09 3.52
CA ARG A 443 29.99 -13.66 3.39
C ARG A 443 28.87 -12.61 3.57
N GLU A 444 29.11 -11.58 4.37
CA GLU A 444 28.15 -10.47 4.55
C GLU A 444 28.02 -9.63 3.28
N ILE A 445 29.11 -9.41 2.54
CA ILE A 445 29.11 -8.69 1.27
C ILE A 445 28.50 -9.54 0.16
N ALA A 446 28.82 -10.84 0.13
CA ALA A 446 28.30 -11.78 -0.86
C ALA A 446 26.76 -11.86 -0.85
N THR A 447 26.12 -11.69 0.31
CA THR A 447 24.66 -11.67 0.45
C THR A 447 24.00 -10.56 -0.38
N TRP A 448 24.65 -9.41 -0.53
CA TRP A 448 24.14 -8.27 -1.30
C TRP A 448 24.31 -8.42 -2.82
N LYS A 449 24.93 -9.52 -3.29
CA LYS A 449 24.95 -9.88 -4.72
C LYS A 449 23.58 -10.36 -5.20
N SER A 450 22.69 -10.76 -4.31
CA SER A 450 21.35 -11.22 -4.65
C SER A 450 20.44 -10.04 -5.04
N LEU A 451 20.05 -9.97 -6.32
CA LEU A 451 19.06 -9.01 -6.81
C LEU A 451 17.70 -9.26 -6.18
N ASP A 452 17.33 -10.53 -5.98
CA ASP A 452 16.05 -10.94 -5.40
C ASP A 452 15.91 -10.38 -3.98
N LEU A 453 16.98 -10.43 -3.16
CA LEU A 453 16.99 -9.85 -1.83
C LEU A 453 16.77 -8.34 -1.85
N ILE A 454 17.49 -7.62 -2.72
CA ILE A 454 17.38 -6.17 -2.82
C ILE A 454 15.97 -5.78 -3.31
N GLU A 455 15.42 -6.51 -4.27
CA GLU A 455 14.05 -6.29 -4.74
C GLU A 455 13.00 -6.55 -3.64
N SER A 456 13.13 -7.63 -2.88
CA SER A 456 12.25 -7.93 -1.74
C SER A 456 12.29 -6.83 -0.68
N LEU A 457 13.48 -6.32 -0.34
CA LEU A 457 13.64 -5.19 0.59
C LEU A 457 12.99 -3.91 0.06
N LEU A 458 13.23 -3.55 -1.21
CA LEU A 458 12.60 -2.38 -1.83
C LEU A 458 11.07 -2.48 -1.83
N ARG A 459 10.52 -3.68 -2.05
CA ARG A 459 9.08 -3.94 -1.97
C ARG A 459 8.55 -3.76 -0.55
N LEU A 460 9.25 -4.28 0.46
CA LEU A 460 8.87 -4.15 1.87
C LEU A 460 8.82 -2.69 2.34
N ALA A 461 9.69 -1.83 1.79
CA ALA A 461 9.69 -0.40 2.10
C ALA A 461 8.39 0.30 1.66
N GLU A 462 7.73 -0.14 0.59
CA GLU A 462 6.46 0.42 0.11
C GLU A 462 5.24 -0.08 0.92
N VAL A 463 5.36 -1.22 1.62
CA VAL A 463 4.27 -1.84 2.39
C VAL A 463 4.28 -1.37 3.87
N GLY A 464 4.98 -0.26 4.16
CA GLY A 464 4.94 0.41 5.47
C GLY A 464 6.15 0.20 6.38
N GLN A 465 7.17 -0.55 5.95
CA GLN A 465 8.40 -0.79 6.72
C GLN A 465 9.61 0.04 6.21
N TYR A 466 9.36 1.31 5.86
CA TYR A 466 10.35 2.16 5.18
C TYR A 466 11.64 2.36 5.98
N GLU A 467 11.52 2.73 7.26
CA GLU A 467 12.66 3.15 8.08
C GLU A 467 13.56 1.96 8.45
N GLN A 468 12.98 0.82 8.82
CA GLN A 468 13.80 -0.36 9.14
C GLN A 468 14.55 -0.85 7.90
N VAL A 469 13.90 -0.91 6.73
CA VAL A 469 14.54 -1.31 5.49
C VAL A 469 15.67 -0.33 5.12
N LYS A 470 15.43 0.97 5.24
CA LYS A 470 16.45 2.00 4.99
C LYS A 470 17.68 1.81 5.88
N GLN A 471 17.50 1.44 7.15
CA GLN A 471 18.60 1.14 8.06
C GLN A 471 19.41 -0.09 7.62
N LEU A 472 18.76 -1.13 7.08
CA LEU A 472 19.47 -2.31 6.55
C LEU A 472 20.41 -1.94 5.39
N PHE A 473 20.02 -1.00 4.54
CA PHE A 473 20.87 -0.51 3.44
C PHE A 473 22.06 0.35 3.91
N SER A 474 22.14 0.75 5.18
CA SER A 474 23.29 1.52 5.68
C SER A 474 24.62 0.75 5.63
N PHE A 475 24.57 -0.58 5.72
CA PHE A 475 25.74 -1.46 5.59
C PHE A 475 26.28 -1.49 4.15
N PRO A 476 25.50 -1.90 3.12
CA PRO A 476 26.02 -1.97 1.76
C PRO A 476 26.41 -0.59 1.19
N ILE A 477 25.78 0.51 1.64
CA ILE A 477 26.21 1.88 1.26
C ILE A 477 27.67 2.16 1.68
N LYS A 478 28.12 1.63 2.84
CA LYS A 478 29.46 1.87 3.37
C LYS A 478 30.49 0.86 2.85
N HIS A 479 30.11 -0.40 2.73
CA HIS A 479 31.04 -1.50 2.48
C HIS A 479 31.09 -1.95 1.02
N CYS A 480 29.99 -1.88 0.27
CA CYS A 480 29.92 -2.31 -1.12
C CYS A 480 29.02 -1.41 -1.99
N PRO A 481 29.31 -0.08 -2.07
CA PRO A 481 28.46 0.87 -2.78
C PRO A 481 28.34 0.55 -4.28
N ASP A 482 29.40 0.02 -4.89
CA ASP A 482 29.48 -0.33 -6.31
C ASP A 482 28.50 -1.42 -6.70
N MET A 483 28.45 -2.45 -5.86
CA MET A 483 27.58 -3.61 -6.04
C MET A 483 26.13 -3.17 -5.85
N LEU A 484 25.86 -2.38 -4.81
CA LEU A 484 24.53 -1.88 -4.50
C LEU A 484 23.99 -0.99 -5.62
N VAL A 485 24.77 -0.02 -6.13
CA VAL A 485 24.28 0.85 -7.20
C VAL A 485 24.04 0.06 -8.49
N LEU A 486 24.90 -0.91 -8.84
CA LEU A 486 24.67 -1.76 -10.01
C LEU A 486 23.42 -2.62 -9.84
N ALA A 487 23.20 -3.18 -8.64
CA ALA A 487 21.98 -3.90 -8.32
C ALA A 487 20.74 -3.03 -8.53
N LEU A 488 20.74 -1.83 -7.94
CA LEU A 488 19.65 -0.87 -8.07
C LEU A 488 19.43 -0.39 -9.51
N LEU A 489 20.43 -0.46 -10.39
CA LEU A 489 20.30 -0.14 -11.82
C LEU A 489 19.84 -1.35 -12.66
N GLN A 490 20.12 -2.58 -12.24
CA GLN A 490 19.75 -3.81 -12.96
C GLN A 490 18.34 -4.31 -12.63
N ILE A 491 17.77 -3.91 -11.49
CA ILE A 491 16.40 -4.28 -11.11
C ILE A 491 15.39 -3.64 -12.09
N ASN A 492 14.64 -4.48 -12.81
CA ASN A 492 13.68 -4.05 -13.84
C ASN A 492 12.28 -3.69 -13.28
N THR A 493 12.06 -3.83 -11.98
CA THR A 493 10.74 -3.60 -11.35
C THR A 493 10.41 -2.12 -11.14
N SER A 494 9.16 -1.86 -10.72
CA SER A 494 8.58 -0.54 -10.51
C SER A 494 9.50 0.41 -9.73
N TRP A 495 9.41 1.70 -10.05
CA TRP A 495 10.17 2.75 -9.38
C TRP A 495 9.71 2.91 -7.93
N HIS A 496 10.46 2.33 -6.99
CA HIS A 496 10.25 2.51 -5.55
C HIS A 496 10.83 3.84 -5.06
N THR A 497 10.19 4.46 -4.07
CA THR A 497 10.65 5.73 -3.47
C THR A 497 12.03 5.57 -2.85
N LEU A 498 12.24 4.46 -2.12
CA LEU A 498 13.52 4.15 -1.49
C LEU A 498 14.62 3.91 -2.54
N ARG A 499 14.30 3.29 -3.69
CA ARG A 499 15.26 3.09 -4.78
C ARG A 499 15.79 4.43 -5.30
N HIS A 500 14.92 5.42 -5.48
CA HIS A 500 15.32 6.76 -5.88
C HIS A 500 16.23 7.42 -4.82
N GLU A 501 15.86 7.32 -3.54
CA GLU A 501 16.65 7.89 -2.45
C GLU A 501 18.04 7.23 -2.33
N LEU A 502 18.12 5.91 -2.43
CA LEU A 502 19.37 5.15 -2.37
C LEU A 502 20.30 5.50 -3.53
N ILE A 503 19.78 5.53 -4.77
CA ILE A 503 20.59 5.94 -5.93
C ILE A 503 21.08 7.38 -5.74
N SER A 504 20.21 8.31 -5.31
CA SER A 504 20.61 9.71 -5.07
C SER A 504 21.68 9.84 -3.99
N THR A 505 21.62 9.00 -2.94
CA THR A 505 22.61 8.96 -1.85
C THR A 505 23.95 8.37 -2.30
N LEU A 506 23.94 7.38 -3.20
CA LEU A 506 25.13 6.70 -3.71
C LEU A 506 25.85 7.49 -4.81
N MET A 507 25.12 8.24 -5.65
CA MET A 507 25.70 8.96 -6.79
C MET A 507 26.87 9.89 -6.43
N PRO A 508 26.83 10.69 -5.33
CA PRO A 508 27.96 11.51 -4.91
C PRO A 508 29.28 10.73 -4.70
N ILE A 509 29.22 9.46 -4.30
CA ILE A 509 30.41 8.61 -4.10
C ILE A 509 31.11 8.38 -5.44
N PHE A 510 30.33 8.09 -6.49
CA PHE A 510 30.83 7.82 -7.84
C PHE A 510 31.19 9.08 -8.63
N LEU A 511 30.59 10.23 -8.30
CA LEU A 511 31.04 11.52 -8.84
C LEU A 511 32.40 11.94 -8.26
N GLY A 512 32.72 11.47 -7.06
CA GLY A 512 34.03 11.62 -6.42
C GLY A 512 35.12 10.70 -7.00
N ASN A 513 36.12 10.43 -6.16
CA ASN A 513 37.27 9.61 -6.53
C ASN A 513 36.99 8.14 -6.19
N HIS A 514 36.25 7.45 -7.06
CA HIS A 514 36.00 6.01 -6.95
C HIS A 514 36.60 5.24 -8.15
N PRO A 515 37.31 4.11 -7.97
CA PRO A 515 37.93 3.36 -9.07
C PRO A 515 36.93 2.90 -10.14
N ASN A 516 35.72 2.53 -9.72
CA ASN A 516 34.63 2.08 -10.60
C ASN A 516 33.70 3.22 -11.11
N SER A 517 33.99 4.49 -10.79
CA SER A 517 33.14 5.65 -11.12
C SER A 517 32.74 5.73 -12.59
N ALA A 518 33.73 5.71 -13.50
CA ALA A 518 33.49 5.89 -14.92
C ALA A 518 32.60 4.79 -15.51
N ILE A 519 32.77 3.54 -15.08
CA ILE A 519 32.00 2.39 -15.57
C ILE A 519 30.56 2.48 -15.10
N ILE A 520 30.36 2.72 -13.80
CA ILE A 520 29.03 2.78 -13.18
C ILE A 520 28.23 3.92 -13.81
N LEU A 521 28.83 5.10 -13.96
CA LEU A 521 28.18 6.26 -14.56
C LEU A 521 27.86 6.01 -16.05
N HIS A 522 28.78 5.39 -16.79
CA HIS A 522 28.53 5.02 -18.19
C HIS A 522 27.39 3.99 -18.30
N TYR A 523 27.37 2.98 -17.43
CA TYR A 523 26.29 1.99 -17.38
C TYR A 523 24.95 2.62 -16.99
N ALA A 524 24.92 3.49 -15.99
CA ALA A 524 23.70 4.16 -15.55
C ALA A 524 23.11 5.09 -16.64
N TRP A 525 23.97 5.68 -17.48
CA TRP A 525 23.56 6.63 -18.53
C TRP A 525 23.20 5.97 -19.87
N HIS A 526 24.01 5.01 -20.31
CA HIS A 526 23.90 4.33 -21.61
C HIS A 526 23.39 2.89 -21.53
N GLY A 527 23.15 2.36 -20.33
CA GLY A 527 22.67 0.99 -20.13
C GLY A 527 21.40 0.70 -20.91
N GLN A 528 21.33 -0.49 -21.49
CA GLN A 528 20.14 -0.98 -22.18
C GLN A 528 19.00 -1.15 -21.15
N GLY A 529 17.82 -0.60 -21.43
CA GLY A 529 16.67 -0.66 -20.52
C GLY A 529 16.59 0.44 -19.44
N GLN A 530 17.57 1.35 -19.36
CA GLN A 530 17.55 2.41 -18.34
C GLN A 530 16.50 3.49 -18.64
N SER A 531 15.67 3.80 -17.64
CA SER A 531 14.61 4.82 -17.76
C SER A 531 15.18 6.25 -17.80
N PRO A 532 14.54 7.20 -18.52
CA PRO A 532 14.90 8.62 -18.49
C PRO A 532 15.00 9.22 -17.08
N SER A 533 14.28 8.66 -16.11
CA SER A 533 14.32 9.09 -14.71
C SER A 533 15.69 8.90 -14.05
N ILE A 534 16.47 7.87 -14.43
CA ILE A 534 17.85 7.68 -13.92
C ILE A 534 18.76 8.79 -14.42
N ARG A 535 18.64 9.15 -15.70
CA ARG A 535 19.41 10.26 -16.27
C ARG A 535 19.08 11.57 -15.56
N GLN A 536 17.80 11.82 -15.30
CA GLN A 536 17.38 12.97 -14.49
C GLN A 536 17.99 12.92 -13.09
N LEU A 537 17.92 11.78 -12.41
CA LEU A 537 18.48 11.62 -11.07
C LEU A 537 20.00 11.90 -11.05
N ILE A 538 20.75 11.37 -12.02
CA ILE A 538 22.20 11.64 -12.15
C ILE A 538 22.45 13.15 -12.34
N MET A 539 21.69 13.81 -13.21
CA MET A 539 21.83 15.25 -13.42
C MET A 539 21.53 16.07 -12.16
N HIS A 540 20.47 15.70 -11.42
CA HIS A 540 20.13 16.34 -10.15
C HIS A 540 21.20 16.08 -9.09
N ALA A 541 21.73 14.85 -9.01
CA ALA A 541 22.80 14.49 -8.08
C ALA A 541 24.11 15.26 -8.40
N MET A 542 24.44 15.49 -9.67
CA MET A 542 25.57 16.33 -10.07
C MET A 542 25.39 17.78 -9.60
N ALA A 543 24.21 18.36 -9.82
CA ALA A 543 23.91 19.72 -9.40
C ALA A 543 23.93 19.85 -7.87
N GLU A 544 23.33 18.89 -7.16
CA GLU A 544 23.26 18.88 -5.70
C GLU A 544 24.64 18.66 -5.07
N TRP A 545 25.48 17.77 -5.63
CA TRP A 545 26.83 17.52 -5.15
C TRP A 545 27.74 18.76 -5.22
N TYR A 546 27.55 19.59 -6.25
CA TYR A 546 28.20 20.90 -6.35
C TYR A 546 27.65 21.89 -5.32
N MET A 547 26.33 21.93 -5.15
CA MET A 547 25.64 22.91 -4.29
C MET A 547 25.79 22.63 -2.78
N ARG A 548 25.98 21.38 -2.35
CA ARG A 548 26.13 20.99 -0.93
C ARG A 548 27.51 21.29 -0.31
N GLY A 549 28.50 21.72 -1.10
CA GLY A 549 29.86 22.00 -0.61
C GLY A 549 30.00 23.34 0.12
N GLU A 550 31.11 23.51 0.86
CA GLU A 550 31.60 24.84 1.19
C GLU A 550 31.76 25.68 -0.09
N GLN A 551 31.51 26.98 0.03
CA GLN A 551 31.41 27.92 -1.08
C GLN A 551 32.44 27.66 -2.20
N TYR A 552 31.95 27.11 -3.32
CA TYR A 552 32.57 27.09 -4.65
C TYR A 552 33.75 26.14 -4.89
N ASP A 553 33.57 24.85 -4.58
CA ASP A 553 34.52 23.80 -4.98
C ASP A 553 34.65 23.66 -6.52
N GLN A 554 35.67 24.31 -7.07
CA GLN A 554 35.99 24.27 -8.51
C GLN A 554 36.47 22.88 -8.96
N ALA A 555 37.01 22.06 -8.06
CA ALA A 555 37.45 20.71 -8.40
C ALA A 555 36.23 19.81 -8.67
N LYS A 556 35.17 19.91 -7.86
CA LYS A 556 33.89 19.24 -8.13
C LYS A 556 33.29 19.66 -9.47
N LEU A 557 33.23 20.96 -9.75
CA LEU A 557 32.68 21.46 -11.02
C LEU A 557 33.48 20.97 -12.23
N SER A 558 34.81 20.94 -12.11
CA SER A 558 35.70 20.36 -13.12
C SER A 558 35.43 18.88 -13.33
N ARG A 559 35.32 18.12 -12.25
CA ARG A 559 35.03 16.68 -12.31
C ARG A 559 33.67 16.38 -12.93
N ILE A 560 32.64 17.15 -12.59
CA ILE A 560 31.31 17.06 -13.20
C ILE A 560 31.38 17.33 -14.70
N LEU A 561 32.12 18.36 -15.13
CA LEU A 561 32.30 18.65 -16.55
C LEU A 561 32.99 17.51 -17.30
N ASP A 562 34.05 16.93 -16.72
CA ASP A 562 34.75 15.78 -17.29
C ASP A 562 33.80 14.59 -17.47
N VAL A 563 33.05 14.23 -16.42
CA VAL A 563 32.04 13.16 -16.47
C VAL A 563 30.94 13.47 -17.50
N ALA A 564 30.46 14.72 -17.55
CA ALA A 564 29.43 15.12 -18.51
C ALA A 564 29.90 15.02 -19.96
N GLN A 565 31.18 15.27 -20.23
CA GLN A 565 31.78 15.05 -21.55
C GLN A 565 31.87 13.57 -21.88
N ASP A 566 32.36 12.75 -20.94
CA ASP A 566 32.48 11.29 -21.12
C ASP A 566 31.12 10.64 -21.44
N LEU A 567 30.05 11.10 -20.78
CA LEU A 567 28.67 10.64 -21.00
C LEU A 567 27.96 11.30 -22.18
N LYS A 568 28.60 12.27 -22.86
CA LYS A 568 27.99 13.14 -23.89
C LYS A 568 26.69 13.82 -23.41
N ALA A 569 26.64 14.16 -22.11
CA ALA A 569 25.48 14.68 -21.41
C ALA A 569 25.49 16.21 -21.24
N LEU A 570 26.56 16.90 -21.66
CA LEU A 570 26.74 18.34 -21.41
C LEU A 570 25.53 19.17 -21.87
N SER A 571 25.02 18.96 -23.08
CA SER A 571 23.88 19.73 -23.60
C SER A 571 22.61 19.54 -22.77
N MET A 572 22.39 18.34 -22.22
CA MET A 572 21.24 18.04 -21.36
C MET A 572 21.37 18.73 -20.00
N LEU A 573 22.57 18.68 -19.39
CA LEU A 573 22.86 19.38 -18.13
C LEU A 573 22.70 20.90 -18.27
N LEU A 574 23.15 21.48 -19.39
CA LEU A 574 23.03 22.91 -19.66
C LEU A 574 21.59 23.38 -19.91
N ASN A 575 20.66 22.45 -20.18
CA ASN A 575 19.24 22.74 -20.29
C ASN A 575 18.47 22.50 -18.98
N GLY A 576 19.15 22.04 -17.92
CA GLY A 576 18.56 21.75 -16.63
C GLY A 576 18.43 22.95 -15.70
N THR A 577 18.01 22.68 -14.47
CA THR A 577 17.98 23.62 -13.33
C THR A 577 18.72 22.98 -12.15
N PRO A 578 19.23 23.75 -11.17
CA PRO A 578 19.12 25.21 -10.98
C PRO A 578 20.07 26.04 -11.87
N PHE A 579 19.62 27.24 -12.29
CA PHE A 579 20.38 28.12 -13.19
C PHE A 579 21.76 28.51 -12.65
N ALA A 580 21.91 28.67 -11.34
CA ALA A 580 23.20 28.98 -10.73
C ALA A 580 24.27 27.89 -10.99
N PHE A 581 23.88 26.61 -11.00
CA PHE A 581 24.79 25.51 -11.35
C PHE A 581 25.10 25.52 -12.86
N VAL A 582 24.07 25.69 -13.68
CA VAL A 582 24.19 25.64 -15.14
C VAL A 582 25.06 26.77 -15.69
N ILE A 583 24.94 27.98 -15.15
CA ILE A 583 25.77 29.12 -15.55
C ILE A 583 27.24 28.88 -15.17
N ASP A 584 27.51 28.33 -13.98
CA ASP A 584 28.87 27.97 -13.55
C ASP A 584 29.50 26.93 -14.48
N LEU A 585 28.73 25.89 -14.82
CA LEU A 585 29.15 24.83 -15.72
C LEU A 585 29.36 25.36 -17.15
N ALA A 586 28.49 26.24 -17.64
CA ALA A 586 28.60 26.85 -18.98
C ALA A 586 29.86 27.72 -19.12
N ALA A 587 30.16 28.52 -18.10
CA ALA A 587 31.37 29.35 -18.07
C ALA A 587 32.63 28.47 -18.09
N LEU A 588 32.63 27.37 -17.32
CA LEU A 588 33.74 26.42 -17.32
C LEU A 588 33.87 25.65 -18.65
N ALA A 589 32.76 25.23 -19.24
CA ALA A 589 32.72 24.54 -20.53
C ALA A 589 33.22 25.45 -21.66
N SER A 590 32.88 26.75 -21.62
CA SER A 590 33.39 27.75 -22.57
C SER A 590 34.90 27.92 -22.46
N ARG A 591 35.45 27.95 -21.23
CA ARG A 591 36.90 28.03 -21.01
C ARG A 591 37.67 26.82 -21.55
N ARG A 592 37.01 25.65 -21.61
CA ARG A 592 37.57 24.42 -22.19
C ARG A 592 37.18 24.22 -23.66
N GLU A 593 36.62 25.25 -24.31
CA GLU A 593 36.22 25.24 -25.72
C GLU A 593 35.13 24.20 -26.07
N TYR A 594 34.39 23.70 -25.07
CA TYR A 594 33.29 22.75 -25.26
C TYR A 594 31.95 23.42 -25.59
N LEU A 595 31.84 24.74 -25.39
CA LEU A 595 30.60 25.50 -25.59
C LEU A 595 30.89 26.91 -26.15
N LYS A 596 30.10 27.33 -27.13
CA LYS A 596 30.03 28.73 -27.59
C LYS A 596 29.09 29.52 -26.67
N LEU A 597 29.67 30.25 -25.73
CA LEU A 597 28.94 30.92 -24.65
C LEU A 597 28.00 32.03 -25.15
N ASP A 598 28.42 32.77 -26.16
CA ASP A 598 27.65 33.85 -26.81
C ASP A 598 26.29 33.35 -27.30
N LYS A 599 26.29 32.33 -28.15
CA LYS A 599 25.07 31.74 -28.71
C LYS A 599 24.21 31.13 -27.62
N TRP A 600 24.82 30.36 -26.72
CA TRP A 600 24.10 29.67 -25.65
C TRP A 600 23.40 30.65 -24.68
N LEU A 601 24.08 31.75 -24.30
CA LEU A 601 23.48 32.78 -23.45
C LEU A 601 22.32 33.48 -24.16
N THR A 602 22.48 33.88 -25.42
CA THR A 602 21.40 34.51 -26.19
C THR A 602 20.18 33.59 -26.32
N ASP A 603 20.39 32.31 -26.60
CA ASP A 603 19.31 31.32 -26.72
C ASP A 603 18.60 31.13 -25.36
N LYS A 604 19.34 31.00 -24.25
CA LYS A 604 18.76 30.81 -22.91
C LYS A 604 18.07 32.05 -22.33
N ILE A 605 18.59 33.24 -22.61
CA ILE A 605 17.93 34.50 -22.24
C ILE A 605 16.61 34.64 -23.00
N ARG A 606 16.57 34.28 -24.29
CA ARG A 606 15.33 34.29 -25.09
C ARG A 606 14.30 33.26 -24.58
N GLU A 607 14.75 32.08 -24.18
CA GLU A 607 13.88 30.99 -23.74
C GLU A 607 13.29 31.23 -22.33
N HIS A 608 14.12 31.66 -21.37
CA HIS A 608 13.73 31.76 -19.95
C HIS A 608 13.50 33.18 -19.45
N GLY A 609 13.89 34.21 -20.19
CA GLY A 609 13.63 35.61 -19.86
C GLY A 609 14.26 36.10 -18.55
N GLU A 610 13.52 36.94 -17.82
CA GLU A 610 13.98 37.66 -16.62
C GLU A 610 14.57 36.76 -15.50
N PRO A 611 13.99 35.60 -15.14
CA PRO A 611 14.58 34.69 -14.14
C PRO A 611 16.02 34.27 -14.42
N PHE A 612 16.36 34.04 -15.70
CA PHE A 612 17.71 33.63 -16.10
C PHE A 612 18.68 34.82 -16.09
N ILE A 613 18.20 36.02 -16.46
CA ILE A 613 18.96 37.27 -16.38
C ILE A 613 19.35 37.57 -14.93
N GLN A 614 18.41 37.43 -13.98
CA GLN A 614 18.68 37.60 -12.55
C GLN A 614 19.71 36.60 -12.01
N ALA A 615 19.66 35.34 -12.47
CA ALA A 615 20.67 34.35 -12.13
C ALA A 615 22.05 34.71 -12.71
N CYS A 616 22.12 35.21 -13.95
CA CYS A 616 23.36 35.69 -14.57
C CYS A 616 23.93 36.91 -13.82
N MET A 617 23.09 37.87 -13.41
CA MET A 617 23.51 39.00 -12.60
C MET A 617 24.02 38.55 -11.22
N THR A 618 23.34 37.60 -10.59
CA THR A 618 23.79 37.02 -9.32
C THR A 618 25.15 36.32 -9.47
N PHE A 619 25.35 35.60 -10.57
CA PHE A 619 26.64 35.00 -10.91
C PHE A 619 27.75 36.04 -11.09
N LEU A 620 27.50 37.11 -11.85
CA LEU A 620 28.46 38.20 -12.06
C LEU A 620 28.77 38.96 -10.77
N LYS A 621 27.76 39.29 -9.95
CA LYS A 621 27.94 39.88 -8.61
C LYS A 621 28.85 39.04 -7.74
N ARG A 622 28.67 37.72 -7.79
CA ARG A 622 29.40 36.74 -6.98
C ARG A 622 30.85 36.55 -7.43
N ARG A 623 31.13 36.59 -8.73
CA ARG A 623 32.47 36.36 -9.31
C ARG A 623 33.27 37.65 -9.52
N CYS A 624 32.60 38.80 -9.58
CA CYS A 624 33.21 40.12 -9.76
C CYS A 624 32.48 41.19 -8.93
N PRO A 625 32.65 41.21 -7.59
CA PRO A 625 32.03 42.22 -6.73
C PRO A 625 32.45 43.66 -7.06
N SER A 626 33.59 43.83 -7.73
CA SER A 626 34.18 45.12 -8.13
C SER A 626 33.41 45.87 -9.23
N ILE A 627 32.57 45.18 -10.02
CA ILE A 627 31.93 45.76 -11.23
C ILE A 627 30.58 46.45 -10.90
N LEU A 628 29.95 46.11 -9.77
CA LEU A 628 28.63 46.62 -9.36
C LEU A 628 28.67 47.62 -8.20
N GLY A 629 29.82 48.22 -7.92
CA GLY A 629 29.96 49.31 -6.94
C GLY A 629 30.24 48.89 -5.50
N GLY A 630 30.68 47.65 -5.24
CA GLY A 630 31.21 47.23 -3.94
C GLY A 630 32.70 47.51 -3.81
N LEU A 631 33.17 47.88 -2.61
CA LEU A 631 34.58 48.07 -2.26
C LEU A 631 35.44 46.88 -2.73
N ALA A 632 36.68 47.20 -3.16
CA ALA A 632 37.63 46.26 -3.74
C ALA A 632 37.77 44.95 -2.94
N PRO A 633 37.91 43.79 -3.61
CA PRO A 633 38.04 42.51 -2.91
C PRO A 633 39.33 42.48 -2.09
N GLU A 634 39.22 42.06 -0.83
CA GLU A 634 40.36 41.63 -0.03
C GLU A 634 41.15 40.54 -0.79
N LYS A 635 42.48 40.58 -0.63
CA LYS A 635 43.49 39.97 -1.50
C LYS A 635 43.56 38.43 -1.53
N ASP A 636 42.58 37.69 -0.99
CA ASP A 636 42.65 36.23 -0.82
C ASP A 636 41.54 35.44 -1.55
N GLN A 637 41.15 35.85 -2.77
CA GLN A 637 40.37 34.97 -3.64
C GLN A 637 41.29 34.13 -4.54
N PRO A 638 41.12 32.78 -4.59
CA PRO A 638 41.99 31.92 -5.39
C PRO A 638 41.88 32.29 -6.88
N LYS A 639 43.01 32.26 -7.61
CA LYS A 639 43.07 32.58 -9.06
C LYS A 639 42.10 31.76 -9.93
N SER A 640 41.66 30.60 -9.45
CA SER A 640 40.62 29.76 -10.08
C SER A 640 39.19 30.31 -9.93
N ALA A 641 38.96 31.27 -9.02
CA ALA A 641 37.67 31.91 -8.80
C ALA A 641 37.42 33.11 -9.72
N GLN A 642 38.47 33.72 -10.28
CA GLN A 642 38.39 34.86 -11.19
C GLN A 642 37.97 34.39 -12.60
N LEU A 643 36.91 34.99 -13.15
CA LEU A 643 36.47 34.73 -14.52
C LEU A 643 37.48 35.32 -15.53
N PRO A 644 37.78 34.61 -16.64
CA PRO A 644 38.51 35.19 -17.75
C PRO A 644 37.81 36.46 -18.27
N ALA A 645 38.57 37.49 -18.61
CA ALA A 645 38.03 38.77 -19.08
C ALA A 645 37.16 38.60 -20.34
N GLU A 646 37.44 37.61 -21.19
CA GLU A 646 36.67 37.27 -22.39
C GLU A 646 35.28 36.71 -22.07
N THR A 647 35.18 35.80 -21.08
CA THR A 647 33.91 35.24 -20.60
C THR A 647 33.04 36.33 -19.99
N LEU A 648 33.66 37.23 -19.21
CA LEU A 648 32.99 38.37 -18.59
C LEU A 648 32.50 39.38 -19.64
N ALA A 649 33.33 39.74 -20.61
CA ALA A 649 32.97 40.64 -21.71
C ALA A 649 31.80 40.07 -22.53
N THR A 650 31.82 38.78 -22.81
CA THR A 650 30.73 38.10 -23.55
C THR A 650 29.42 38.12 -22.76
N MET A 651 29.45 37.79 -21.46
CA MET A 651 28.26 37.85 -20.61
C MET A 651 27.67 39.26 -20.51
N LEU A 652 28.53 40.28 -20.32
CA LEU A 652 28.10 41.68 -20.25
C LEU A 652 27.53 42.18 -21.58
N ALA A 653 28.15 41.82 -22.72
CA ALA A 653 27.66 42.19 -24.05
C ALA A 653 26.27 41.58 -24.33
N CYS A 654 26.06 40.30 -23.99
CA CYS A 654 24.76 39.64 -24.13
C CYS A 654 23.69 40.28 -23.23
N LEU A 655 24.03 40.63 -21.99
CA LEU A 655 23.10 41.29 -21.06
C LEU A 655 22.75 42.72 -21.49
N GLN A 656 23.73 43.48 -22.00
CA GLN A 656 23.50 44.82 -22.55
C GLN A 656 22.60 44.80 -23.78
N ALA A 657 22.78 43.82 -24.66
CA ALA A 657 21.93 43.64 -25.85
C ALA A 657 20.46 43.32 -25.50
N CYS A 658 20.17 42.84 -24.30
CA CYS A 658 18.81 42.55 -23.82
C CYS A 658 18.19 43.65 -22.95
N ALA A 659 18.99 44.64 -22.53
CA ALA A 659 18.52 45.81 -21.77
C ALA A 659 18.05 46.97 -22.69
N GLY A 660 18.17 46.80 -24.00
CA GLY A 660 17.77 47.76 -25.03
C GLY A 660 16.37 47.52 -25.59
#